data_AF-A0A817JEZ3-F1
#
_entry.id   AF-A0A817JEZ3-F1
#
_cell.length_a   1.000
_cell.length_b   1.000
_cell.length_c   1.000
_cell.angle_alpha   90.00
_cell.angle_beta   90.00
_cell.angle_gamma   90.00
#
_symmetry.space_group_name_H-M   'P 1'
#
loop_
_entity.id
_entity.type
_entity.pdbx_description
1 polymer ?
#
loop_
_entity_poly.entity_id
_entity_poly.type
_entity_poly.pdbx_seq_one_letter_code
_entity_poly.pdbx_strand_id
1 'polypeptide(L)'
;MSVNKNRSSTVYLNQLITNIPLRQKIADQNDRDKFEWNQWQSATKAINNVEVSPKEKHVRNLILGTFRLEGSRLFWSMMIRINIESHPVIGWKFCYIIHRLLRDGHKNNGVQQNYSLLSYRYCNLIIAKLKFHERNPIFTGNLTMNEYKDIRRLFNDNFNSYFQLCIELFDYMEAILNLVQVIFKSLDQSRSNSMTAAGQCRLNPLIVCIQDSSLLYDYIVKVLFKLHEGLSGDVLQDHRQRLIDQFQRLKCFYAQSSTLQYFSNLIKIPVLPENPPNFNVKEDLKNYQTPVAIVNTSSSDSSQVMEDLLIDISDDTKSTLRATFSDNLLENETMYNRAQDISDLEQTLLQYDTMLKQNRSETDDLHRTIVIKDAELIAERDHRLQIEEQLHHQLNNQQSIEEIHAFDNKTNSNEKFNKLLDTYNQLYEEHIVVLRREGEIKKQLETLNQQYKQLKEDYTKKENEFNQNYQKFNNEIMQLRQTNDELQGRIQVLTTERNDYQSITITTNERIKEIEHAKQSFEEQLKELENDKSRLHSDKFTFENKLKETEGERRDLFDQNREQEENLIDLIHEKEVLEQKVIDSEETIREWARKFIDIADKQKLIQANHENLLNNVKRQYKYSILTYCINQMHDGIDRTKDIELLNCKSSADYLRTKLQIAVTSTKKIQDLWTKQNELDE
;
A
#
# COMPACT_ATOMS: atom_id res chain seq x y z
N MET A 1 8.26 11.53 29.12
CA MET A 1 8.88 11.32 27.80
C MET A 1 8.56 12.40 26.75
N SER A 2 7.78 13.45 27.06
CA SER A 2 7.39 14.49 26.08
C SER A 2 8.30 15.73 26.02
N VAL A 3 9.32 15.84 26.88
CA VAL A 3 10.21 17.03 26.94
C VAL A 3 11.44 16.90 26.01
N ASN A 4 11.81 15.68 25.61
CA ASN A 4 13.01 15.44 24.77
C ASN A 4 12.77 15.55 23.25
N LYS A 5 11.52 15.72 22.77
CA LYS A 5 11.26 15.93 21.34
C LYS A 5 11.47 17.38 20.89
N ASN A 6 11.19 18.36 21.76
CA ASN A 6 11.26 19.79 21.41
C ASN A 6 12.70 20.27 21.16
N ARG A 7 13.70 19.72 21.86
CA ARG A 7 15.12 20.05 21.60
C ARG A 7 15.63 19.49 20.27
N SER A 8 15.08 18.37 19.80
CA SER A 8 15.48 17.78 18.52
C SER A 8 14.97 18.61 17.34
N SER A 9 13.69 18.98 17.29
CA SER A 9 13.10 19.70 16.15
C SER A 9 13.78 21.06 15.89
N THR A 10 14.09 21.83 16.94
CA THR A 10 14.76 23.14 16.84
C THR A 10 16.22 23.02 16.38
N VAL A 11 16.93 21.96 16.80
CA VAL A 11 18.34 21.72 16.38
C VAL A 11 18.41 21.32 14.91
N TYR A 12 17.48 20.48 14.43
CA TYR A 12 17.38 20.10 13.01
C TYR A 12 16.95 21.29 12.12
N LEU A 13 16.01 22.11 12.57
CA LEU A 13 15.62 23.36 11.90
C LEU A 13 16.81 24.31 11.69
N ASN A 14 17.63 24.50 12.74
CA ASN A 14 18.82 25.34 12.67
C ASN A 14 19.88 24.82 11.69
N GLN A 15 20.07 23.49 11.61
CA GLN A 15 20.99 22.86 10.64
C GLN A 15 20.52 22.97 9.18
N LEU A 16 19.20 23.05 8.94
CA LEU A 16 18.64 23.19 7.59
C LEU A 16 18.70 24.64 7.09
N ILE A 17 18.56 25.64 7.98
CA ILE A 17 18.69 27.06 7.64
C ILE A 17 20.12 27.43 7.24
N THR A 18 21.13 26.78 7.82
CA THR A 18 22.54 27.02 7.46
C THR A 18 22.87 26.66 6.01
N ASN A 19 22.11 25.76 5.39
CA ASN A 19 22.30 25.33 3.99
C ASN A 19 21.63 26.25 2.96
N ILE A 20 20.83 27.25 3.38
CA ILE A 20 20.26 28.25 2.46
C ILE A 20 21.29 29.36 2.24
N PRO A 21 21.74 29.64 1.00
CA PRO A 21 22.77 30.64 0.73
C PRO A 21 22.39 32.02 1.28
N LEU A 22 23.28 32.64 2.05
CA LEU A 22 23.18 34.06 2.43
C LEU A 22 23.65 34.91 1.24
N ARG A 23 22.72 35.45 0.44
CA ARG A 23 23.04 36.56 -0.47
C ARG A 23 22.77 37.88 0.24
N GLN A 24 23.82 38.56 0.68
CA GLN A 24 23.71 39.86 1.33
C GLN A 24 23.71 40.97 0.27
N LYS A 25 22.54 41.58 0.05
CA LYS A 25 22.38 42.76 -0.83
C LYS A 25 22.24 44.08 -0.06
N ILE A 26 21.91 44.05 1.23
CA ILE A 26 21.75 45.25 2.05
C ILE A 26 23.12 45.60 2.64
N ALA A 27 23.72 46.66 2.10
CA ALA A 27 25.06 47.13 2.43
C ALA A 27 25.14 47.83 3.80
N ASP A 28 24.07 48.55 4.19
CA ASP A 28 23.97 49.22 5.49
C ASP A 28 23.33 48.29 6.54
N GLN A 29 23.98 48.19 7.70
CA GLN A 29 23.51 47.40 8.84
C GLN A 29 22.20 47.96 9.43
N ASN A 30 22.03 49.29 9.48
CA ASN A 30 20.83 49.91 10.03
C ASN A 30 19.58 49.62 9.17
N ASP A 31 19.74 49.66 7.84
CA ASP A 31 18.66 49.32 6.91
C ASP A 31 18.33 47.83 6.93
N ARG A 32 19.32 46.99 7.20
CA ARG A 32 19.12 45.55 7.39
C ARG A 32 18.29 45.29 8.64
N ASP A 33 18.66 45.87 9.78
CA ASP A 33 17.96 45.66 11.05
C ASP A 33 16.50 46.19 10.98
N LYS A 34 16.29 47.36 10.36
CA LYS A 34 14.94 47.89 10.08
C LYS A 34 14.13 46.95 9.19
N PHE A 35 14.73 46.41 8.13
CA PHE A 35 14.07 45.46 7.23
C PHE A 35 13.72 44.14 7.93
N GLU A 36 14.65 43.56 8.69
CA GLU A 36 14.41 42.34 9.46
C GLU A 36 13.31 42.53 10.50
N TRP A 37 13.30 43.68 11.19
CA TRP A 37 12.24 44.02 12.13
C TRP A 37 10.87 44.15 11.44
N ASN A 38 10.80 44.81 10.27
CA ASN A 38 9.57 44.93 9.49
C ASN A 38 9.03 43.57 8.99
N GLN A 39 9.94 42.67 8.58
CA GLN A 39 9.61 41.29 8.21
C GLN A 39 9.10 40.51 9.42
N TRP A 40 9.74 40.64 10.58
CA TRP A 40 9.32 40.01 11.84
C TRP A 40 7.91 40.47 12.26
N GLN A 41 7.64 41.78 12.21
CA GLN A 41 6.32 42.34 12.47
C GLN A 41 5.25 41.80 11.53
N SER A 42 5.60 41.61 10.25
CA SER A 42 4.67 41.02 9.28
C SER A 42 4.44 39.52 9.57
N ALA A 43 5.47 38.78 9.98
CA ALA A 43 5.37 37.37 10.34
C ALA A 43 4.46 37.15 11.56
N THR A 44 4.66 37.88 12.66
CA THR A 44 3.86 37.75 13.89
C THR A 44 2.41 38.23 13.71
N LYS A 45 2.18 39.23 12.86
CA LYS A 45 0.81 39.68 12.51
C LYS A 45 0.09 38.73 11.56
N ALA A 46 0.81 38.04 10.68
CA ALA A 46 0.22 37.06 9.77
C ALA A 46 0.01 35.69 10.42
N ILE A 47 0.90 35.28 11.32
CA ILE A 47 0.93 33.95 11.95
C ILE A 47 0.74 34.10 13.46
N ASN A 48 -0.53 34.24 13.87
CA ASN A 48 -0.95 34.35 15.26
C ASN A 48 -2.12 33.39 15.57
N ASN A 49 -2.49 33.28 16.83
CA ASN A 49 -3.54 32.37 17.32
C ASN A 49 -4.98 32.88 17.06
N VAL A 50 -5.17 34.10 16.56
CA VAL A 50 -6.49 34.69 16.34
C VAL A 50 -7.13 34.12 15.07
N GLU A 51 -8.35 33.58 15.14
CA GLU A 51 -9.08 33.00 14.00
C GLU A 51 -9.61 34.06 13.01
N VAL A 52 -8.69 34.75 12.34
CA VAL A 52 -8.95 35.75 11.30
C VAL A 52 -7.98 35.50 10.15
N SER A 53 -8.43 35.60 8.90
CA SER A 53 -7.58 35.48 7.71
C SER A 53 -6.34 36.39 7.81
N PRO A 54 -5.14 35.89 7.46
CA PRO A 54 -3.95 36.72 7.37
C PRO A 54 -4.18 37.90 6.42
N LYS A 55 -3.90 39.12 6.88
CA LYS A 55 -4.08 40.33 6.06
C LYS A 55 -3.09 40.34 4.91
N GLU A 56 -3.57 40.56 3.68
CA GLU A 56 -2.75 40.48 2.46
C GLU A 56 -1.51 41.38 2.50
N LYS A 57 -1.57 42.56 3.13
CA LYS A 57 -0.39 43.44 3.30
C LYS A 57 0.79 42.75 4.01
N HIS A 58 0.52 41.93 5.02
CA HIS A 58 1.57 41.23 5.76
C HIS A 58 2.08 40.02 4.96
N VAL A 59 1.19 39.30 4.28
CA VAL A 59 1.55 38.19 3.38
C VAL A 59 2.43 38.69 2.23
N ARG A 60 2.01 39.78 1.57
CA ARG A 60 2.75 40.44 0.49
C ARG A 60 4.11 40.92 0.95
N ASN A 61 4.22 41.53 2.13
CA ASN A 61 5.51 41.96 2.68
C ASN A 61 6.48 40.78 2.86
N LEU A 62 6.00 39.62 3.35
CA LEU A 62 6.82 38.41 3.50
C LEU A 62 7.28 37.89 2.13
N ILE A 63 6.39 37.88 1.13
CA ILE A 63 6.72 37.48 -0.24
C ILE A 63 7.78 38.41 -0.83
N LEU A 64 7.57 39.74 -0.78
CA LEU A 64 8.53 40.74 -1.26
C LEU A 64 9.88 40.64 -0.55
N GLY A 65 9.86 40.26 0.73
CA GLY A 65 11.09 40.01 1.48
C GLY A 65 11.96 38.92 0.86
N THR A 66 11.36 37.87 0.29
CA THR A 66 12.11 36.82 -0.41
C THR A 66 12.78 37.30 -1.69
N PHE A 67 12.17 38.24 -2.42
CA PHE A 67 12.78 38.83 -3.61
C PHE A 67 13.94 39.76 -3.26
N ARG A 68 13.78 40.57 -2.20
CA ARG A 68 14.83 41.50 -1.76
C ARG A 68 16.11 40.78 -1.33
N LEU A 69 15.97 39.61 -0.70
CA LEU A 69 17.09 38.78 -0.25
C LEU A 69 17.46 37.64 -1.22
N GLU A 70 16.78 37.53 -2.37
CA GLU A 70 16.92 36.41 -3.32
C GLU A 70 16.83 35.02 -2.66
N GLY A 71 16.01 34.89 -1.62
CA GLY A 71 15.84 33.65 -0.86
C GLY A 71 14.96 33.80 0.39
N SER A 72 14.62 32.69 1.02
CA SER A 72 13.67 32.61 2.14
C SER A 72 14.33 32.42 3.51
N ARG A 73 15.66 32.51 3.61
CA ARG A 73 16.41 32.21 4.86
C ARG A 73 15.91 33.04 6.06
N LEU A 74 15.70 34.33 5.85
CA LEU A 74 15.20 35.24 6.89
C LEU A 74 13.81 34.80 7.38
N PHE A 75 12.91 34.48 6.46
CA PHE A 75 11.59 33.95 6.79
C PHE A 75 11.69 32.70 7.66
N TRP A 76 12.51 31.71 7.28
CA TRP A 76 12.70 30.49 8.07
C TRP A 76 13.28 30.75 9.46
N SER A 77 14.22 31.68 9.59
CA SER A 77 14.78 32.07 10.89
C SER A 77 13.72 32.66 11.83
N MET A 78 12.71 33.35 11.27
CA MET A 78 11.57 33.87 12.03
C MET A 78 10.62 32.75 12.42
N MET A 79 10.39 31.78 11.55
CA MET A 79 9.49 30.65 11.82
C MET A 79 9.96 29.78 12.99
N ILE A 80 11.26 29.68 13.24
CA ILE A 80 11.78 29.01 14.45
C ILE A 80 11.38 29.76 15.73
N ARG A 81 11.33 31.09 15.68
CA ARG A 81 10.97 31.93 16.82
C ARG A 81 9.47 31.92 17.09
N ILE A 82 8.66 31.72 16.05
CA ILE A 82 7.22 31.51 16.19
C ILE A 82 7.01 30.05 16.60
N ASN A 83 6.49 29.79 17.80
CA ASN A 83 6.21 28.42 18.24
C ASN A 83 5.02 27.84 17.46
N ILE A 84 5.26 27.31 16.26
CA ILE A 84 4.22 26.85 15.31
C ILE A 84 3.33 25.75 15.93
N GLU A 85 3.90 24.91 16.79
CA GLU A 85 3.20 23.78 17.42
C GLU A 85 2.31 24.21 18.60
N SER A 86 2.41 25.47 19.05
CA SER A 86 1.68 25.94 20.23
C SER A 86 0.16 26.01 20.05
N HIS A 87 -0.34 26.27 18.83
CA HIS A 87 -1.76 26.46 18.58
C HIS A 87 -2.18 26.05 17.15
N PRO A 88 -3.34 25.41 16.96
CA PRO A 88 -3.75 24.92 15.64
C PRO A 88 -3.93 25.98 14.56
N VAL A 89 -4.42 27.15 14.94
CA VAL A 89 -4.59 28.30 14.03
C VAL A 89 -3.23 28.82 13.54
N ILE A 90 -2.19 28.77 14.39
CA ILE A 90 -0.84 29.17 14.01
C ILE A 90 -0.30 28.22 12.95
N GLY A 91 -0.41 26.90 13.16
CA GLY A 91 -0.05 25.89 12.17
C GLY A 91 -0.82 26.03 10.85
N TRP A 92 -2.14 26.30 10.91
CA TRP A 92 -2.97 26.53 9.73
C TRP A 92 -2.52 27.74 8.90
N LYS A 93 -2.30 28.88 9.56
CA LYS A 93 -1.81 30.10 8.93
C LYS A 93 -0.39 29.93 8.40
N PHE A 94 0.48 29.25 9.14
CA PHE A 94 1.82 28.91 8.68
C PHE A 94 1.78 28.13 7.36
N CYS A 95 0.99 27.05 7.26
CA CYS A 95 0.82 26.29 6.03
C CYS A 95 0.33 27.16 4.87
N TYR A 96 -0.61 28.08 5.11
CA TYR A 96 -1.07 29.04 4.12
C TYR A 96 0.04 29.99 3.63
N ILE A 97 0.83 30.55 4.55
CA ILE A 97 1.94 31.45 4.19
C ILE A 97 3.00 30.70 3.39
N ILE A 98 3.33 29.46 3.76
CA ILE A 98 4.24 28.61 2.97
C ILE A 98 3.68 28.38 1.57
N HIS A 99 2.39 28.06 1.45
CA HIS A 99 1.76 27.86 0.14
C HIS A 99 1.90 29.11 -0.75
N ARG A 100 1.62 30.30 -0.20
CA ARG A 100 1.78 31.57 -0.89
C ARG A 100 3.24 31.87 -1.23
N LEU A 101 4.19 31.61 -0.33
CA LEU A 101 5.61 31.81 -0.59
C LEU A 101 6.16 30.89 -1.68
N LEU A 102 5.72 29.63 -1.71
CA LEU A 102 6.06 28.68 -2.77
C LEU A 102 5.48 29.10 -4.12
N ARG A 103 4.32 29.75 -4.11
CA ARG A 103 3.64 30.20 -5.32
C ARG A 103 4.22 31.49 -5.88
N ASP A 104 4.31 32.52 -5.04
CA ASP A 104 4.52 33.90 -5.44
C ASP A 104 5.89 34.45 -5.05
N GLY A 105 6.67 33.73 -4.25
CA GLY A 105 7.98 34.18 -3.77
C GLY A 105 9.15 33.87 -4.72
N HIS A 106 10.35 34.26 -4.30
CA HIS A 106 11.56 34.07 -5.10
C HIS A 106 11.85 32.59 -5.43
N LYS A 107 12.45 32.30 -6.59
CA LYS A 107 12.72 30.91 -7.04
C LYS A 107 13.61 30.11 -6.08
N ASN A 108 14.50 30.78 -5.35
CA ASN A 108 15.39 30.18 -4.35
C ASN A 108 14.76 30.08 -2.94
N ASN A 109 13.46 29.81 -2.86
CA ASN A 109 12.75 29.73 -1.58
C ASN A 109 13.03 28.46 -0.76
N GLY A 110 13.92 27.58 -1.24
CA GLY A 110 14.66 26.59 -0.46
C GLY A 110 13.86 25.95 0.67
N VAL A 111 12.81 25.21 0.34
CA VAL A 111 12.05 24.44 1.33
C VAL A 111 12.54 23.00 1.24
N GLN A 112 13.65 22.72 1.93
CA GLN A 112 14.14 21.34 2.06
C GLN A 112 13.10 20.52 2.83
N GLN A 113 12.84 19.32 2.30
CA GLN A 113 11.92 18.35 2.85
C GLN A 113 12.24 18.12 4.33
N ASN A 114 11.26 18.33 5.21
CA ASN A 114 11.07 17.71 6.52
C ASN A 114 10.39 18.68 7.49
N TYR A 115 9.10 18.93 7.31
CA TYR A 115 8.27 19.49 8.39
C TYR A 115 6.90 18.84 8.44
N SER A 116 6.54 18.38 9.64
CA SER A 116 5.23 17.83 9.96
C SER A 116 4.85 18.26 11.37
N LEU A 117 4.03 19.30 11.48
CA LEU A 117 2.94 19.33 12.47
C LEU A 117 1.86 20.37 12.11
N LEU A 118 0.63 19.85 12.08
CA LEU A 118 -0.71 20.45 11.98
C LEU A 118 -1.41 20.71 10.62
N SER A 119 -2.70 20.34 10.62
CA SER A 119 -3.55 19.90 9.51
C SER A 119 -2.81 19.00 8.52
N TYR A 120 -2.66 17.73 8.88
CA TYR A 120 -2.03 16.66 8.09
C TYR A 120 -2.32 16.73 6.58
N ARG A 121 -3.56 17.07 6.20
CA ARG A 121 -3.96 17.24 4.79
C ARG A 121 -3.32 18.45 4.09
N TYR A 122 -3.15 19.57 4.78
CA TYR A 122 -2.45 20.74 4.23
C TYR A 122 -0.96 20.42 4.10
N CYS A 123 -0.33 19.83 5.11
CA CYS A 123 1.07 19.41 5.00
C CYS A 123 1.29 18.48 3.80
N ASN A 124 0.38 17.53 3.56
CA ASN A 124 0.44 16.67 2.39
C ASN A 124 0.35 17.43 1.06
N LEU A 125 -0.48 18.48 0.98
CA LEU A 125 -0.53 19.37 -0.18
C LEU A 125 0.80 20.08 -0.41
N ILE A 126 1.39 20.65 0.63
CA ILE A 126 2.71 21.32 0.53
C ILE A 126 3.78 20.32 0.08
N ILE A 127 3.81 19.12 0.66
CA ILE A 127 4.76 18.07 0.27
C ILE A 127 4.55 17.65 -1.19
N ALA A 128 3.30 17.47 -1.63
CA ALA A 128 2.99 17.14 -3.02
C ALA A 128 3.48 18.24 -3.97
N LYS A 129 3.22 19.52 -3.65
CA LYS A 129 3.73 20.68 -4.41
C LYS A 129 5.26 20.67 -4.48
N LEU A 130 5.95 20.46 -3.36
CA LEU A 130 7.42 20.43 -3.32
C LEU A 130 7.99 19.30 -4.17
N LYS A 131 7.47 18.07 -4.02
CA LYS A 131 7.88 16.92 -4.83
C LYS A 131 7.63 17.14 -6.31
N PHE A 132 6.50 17.75 -6.67
CA PHE A 132 6.19 18.09 -8.06
C PHE A 132 7.22 19.05 -8.66
N HIS A 133 7.56 20.14 -7.97
CA HIS A 133 8.53 21.13 -8.47
C HIS A 133 9.98 20.62 -8.44
N GLU A 134 10.32 19.73 -7.52
CA GLU A 134 11.62 19.05 -7.48
C GLU A 134 11.83 18.18 -8.73
N ARG A 135 10.80 17.44 -9.15
CA ARG A 135 10.86 16.58 -10.33
C ARG A 135 10.63 17.34 -11.64
N ASN A 136 9.87 18.42 -11.60
CA ASN A 136 9.47 19.21 -12.77
C ASN A 136 9.90 20.69 -12.63
N PRO A 137 11.21 21.00 -12.70
CA PRO A 137 11.72 22.37 -12.56
C PRO A 137 11.31 23.33 -13.69
N ILE A 138 10.63 22.81 -14.73
CA ILE A 138 10.08 23.58 -15.85
C ILE A 138 8.93 24.49 -15.38
N PHE A 139 8.16 24.05 -14.39
CA PHE A 139 7.05 24.82 -13.83
C PHE A 139 7.56 25.77 -12.76
N THR A 140 7.21 27.06 -12.87
CA THR A 140 7.44 28.02 -11.79
C THR A 140 6.49 27.75 -10.62
N GLY A 141 6.74 28.37 -9.46
CA GLY A 141 5.95 28.12 -8.24
C GLY A 141 4.43 28.37 -8.36
N ASN A 142 4.04 29.32 -9.20
CA ASN A 142 2.67 29.64 -9.62
C ASN A 142 2.15 28.76 -10.77
N LEU A 143 2.83 27.65 -11.06
CA LEU A 143 2.53 26.69 -12.11
C LEU A 143 2.57 27.23 -13.54
N THR A 144 3.02 28.48 -13.75
CA THR A 144 3.23 28.99 -15.10
C THR A 144 4.48 28.37 -15.74
N MET A 145 4.50 28.31 -17.06
CA MET A 145 5.72 27.97 -17.82
C MET A 145 6.32 29.26 -18.37
N ASN A 146 7.65 29.33 -18.51
CA ASN A 146 8.28 30.44 -19.23
C ASN A 146 7.68 30.55 -20.64
N GLU A 147 7.45 31.79 -21.11
CA GLU A 147 6.50 32.26 -22.15
C GLU A 147 6.51 31.57 -23.54
N TYR A 148 7.33 30.53 -23.77
CA TYR A 148 7.57 29.95 -25.09
C TYR A 148 7.44 28.43 -25.17
N LYS A 149 6.76 27.76 -24.22
CA LYS A 149 6.60 26.31 -24.25
C LYS A 149 5.16 25.88 -23.98
N ASP A 150 4.47 25.48 -25.05
CA ASP A 150 3.29 24.64 -24.94
C ASP A 150 3.69 23.35 -24.21
N ILE A 151 2.94 22.96 -23.17
CA ILE A 151 3.17 21.73 -22.41
C ILE A 151 3.33 20.52 -23.32
N ARG A 152 2.62 20.49 -24.46
CA ARG A 152 2.65 19.41 -25.46
C ARG A 152 3.98 19.29 -26.23
N ARG A 153 4.90 20.25 -26.09
CA ARG A 153 6.21 20.29 -26.76
C ARG A 153 7.40 20.17 -25.80
N LEU A 154 7.18 19.87 -24.52
CA LEU A 154 8.24 19.87 -23.51
C LEU A 154 9.25 18.74 -23.66
N PHE A 155 8.80 17.53 -24.03
CA PHE A 155 9.63 16.32 -23.96
C PHE A 155 10.01 15.75 -25.33
N ASN A 156 10.03 16.55 -26.40
CA ASN A 156 10.35 16.08 -27.77
C ASN A 156 9.58 14.79 -28.14
N ASP A 157 8.28 14.75 -27.88
CA ASP A 157 7.38 13.60 -28.11
C ASP A 157 7.73 12.30 -27.35
N ASN A 158 8.51 12.38 -26.26
CA ASN A 158 8.69 11.23 -25.37
C ASN A 158 7.43 10.99 -24.52
N PHE A 159 6.59 10.04 -24.96
CA PHE A 159 5.35 9.68 -24.30
C PHE A 159 5.53 9.16 -22.86
N ASN A 160 6.66 8.53 -22.52
CA ASN A 160 6.92 8.05 -21.16
C ASN A 160 7.06 9.22 -20.16
N SER A 161 7.73 10.30 -20.58
CA SER A 161 7.85 11.52 -19.78
C SER A 161 6.49 12.22 -19.60
N TYR A 162 5.66 12.24 -20.65
CA TYR A 162 4.29 12.75 -20.55
C TYR A 162 3.41 11.90 -19.63
N PHE A 163 3.57 10.59 -19.67
CA PHE A 163 2.83 9.64 -18.85
C PHE A 163 3.16 9.86 -17.37
N GLN A 164 4.44 9.94 -17.03
CA GLN A 164 4.90 10.25 -15.69
C GLN A 164 4.42 11.64 -15.23
N LEU A 165 4.54 12.66 -16.07
CA LEU A 165 4.04 14.01 -15.77
C LEU A 165 2.53 14.00 -15.49
N CYS A 166 1.75 13.22 -16.25
CA CYS A 166 0.31 13.12 -16.06
C CYS A 166 -0.03 12.55 -14.67
N ILE A 167 0.65 11.50 -14.24
CA ILE A 167 0.49 10.91 -12.90
C ILE A 167 0.81 11.96 -11.83
N GLU A 168 1.91 12.69 -11.97
CA GLU A 168 2.33 13.69 -10.98
C GLU A 168 1.37 14.89 -10.91
N LEU A 169 0.82 15.33 -12.05
CA LEU A 169 -0.23 16.35 -12.10
C LEU A 169 -1.51 15.87 -11.39
N PHE A 170 -1.90 14.60 -11.60
CA PHE A 170 -3.04 14.02 -10.92
C PHE A 170 -2.83 13.88 -9.40
N ASP A 171 -1.63 13.50 -8.95
CA ASP A 171 -1.30 13.39 -7.54
C ASP A 171 -1.35 14.75 -6.83
N TYR A 172 -0.89 15.80 -7.52
CA TYR A 172 -0.99 17.17 -7.00
C TYR A 172 -2.46 17.63 -6.94
N MET A 173 -3.24 17.43 -8.01
CA MET A 173 -4.68 17.74 -8.00
C MET A 173 -5.41 16.99 -6.88
N GLU A 174 -5.07 15.72 -6.66
CA GLU A 174 -5.65 14.88 -5.60
C GLU A 174 -5.37 15.46 -4.21
N ALA A 175 -4.14 15.93 -3.97
CA ALA A 175 -3.78 16.56 -2.71
C ALA A 175 -4.59 17.85 -2.46
N ILE A 176 -4.86 18.63 -3.51
CA ILE A 176 -5.73 19.82 -3.43
C ILE A 176 -7.16 19.42 -3.07
N LEU A 177 -7.77 18.51 -3.84
CA LEU A 177 -9.16 18.10 -3.65
C LEU A 177 -9.40 17.48 -2.26
N ASN A 178 -8.43 16.74 -1.73
CA ASN A 178 -8.50 16.20 -0.37
C ASN A 178 -8.45 17.28 0.73
N LEU A 179 -7.67 18.35 0.54
CA LEU A 179 -7.67 19.48 1.46
C LEU A 179 -9.01 20.22 1.42
N VAL A 180 -9.52 20.48 0.21
CA VAL A 180 -10.81 21.17 -0.03
C VAL A 180 -11.94 20.44 0.69
N GLN A 181 -12.02 19.12 0.52
CA GLN A 181 -13.06 18.29 1.14
C GLN A 181 -13.05 18.42 2.68
N VAL A 182 -11.87 18.43 3.29
CA VAL A 182 -11.74 18.59 4.75
C VAL A 182 -12.12 19.99 5.20
N ILE A 183 -11.78 21.03 4.43
CA ILE A 183 -12.16 22.42 4.75
C ILE A 183 -13.69 22.55 4.73
N PHE A 184 -14.38 22.11 3.68
CA PHE A 184 -15.85 22.19 3.63
C PHE A 184 -16.52 21.37 4.73
N LYS A 185 -16.07 20.12 4.95
CA LYS A 185 -16.58 19.29 6.05
C LYS A 185 -16.42 19.97 7.40
N SER A 186 -15.31 20.69 7.63
CA SER A 186 -15.09 21.42 8.88
C SER A 186 -16.04 22.61 9.07
N LEU A 187 -16.46 23.26 7.99
CA LEU A 187 -17.43 24.35 8.02
C LEU A 187 -18.84 23.81 8.33
N ASP A 188 -19.23 22.71 7.68
CA ASP A 188 -20.52 22.04 7.93
C ASP A 188 -20.65 21.55 9.37
N GLN A 189 -19.62 20.86 9.88
CA GLN A 189 -19.61 20.32 11.25
C GLN A 189 -19.69 21.40 12.33
N SER A 190 -19.05 22.55 12.09
CA SER A 190 -19.03 23.65 13.04
C SER A 190 -20.17 24.65 12.84
N ARG A 191 -21.04 24.44 11.83
CA ARG A 191 -22.05 25.41 11.35
C ARG A 191 -21.47 26.82 11.19
N SER A 192 -20.19 26.89 10.81
CA SER A 192 -19.47 28.16 10.72
C SER A 192 -19.90 28.90 9.46
N ASN A 193 -20.38 30.14 9.64
CA ASN A 193 -20.76 30.99 8.52
C ASN A 193 -19.50 31.49 7.78
N SER A 194 -19.50 31.38 6.46
CA SER A 194 -18.40 31.80 5.56
C SER A 194 -18.05 33.29 5.65
N MET A 195 -18.96 34.11 6.17
CA MET A 195 -18.77 35.55 6.39
C MET A 195 -18.20 35.88 7.77
N THR A 196 -18.08 34.92 8.68
CA THR A 196 -17.41 35.13 9.98
C THR A 196 -15.89 35.11 9.83
N ALA A 197 -15.17 35.83 10.67
CA ALA A 197 -13.71 35.89 10.58
C ALA A 197 -13.05 34.50 10.71
N ALA A 198 -13.61 33.63 11.57
CA ALA A 198 -13.18 32.25 11.72
C ALA A 198 -13.45 31.40 10.47
N GLY A 199 -14.65 31.55 9.87
CA GLY A 199 -14.99 30.91 8.60
C GLY A 199 -14.07 31.35 7.46
N GLN A 200 -13.80 32.65 7.35
CA GLN A 200 -12.87 33.20 6.37
C GLN A 200 -11.45 32.67 6.58
N CYS A 201 -10.97 32.59 7.83
CA CYS A 201 -9.64 32.05 8.15
C CYS A 201 -9.49 30.59 7.66
N ARG A 202 -10.56 29.80 7.75
CA ARG A 202 -10.60 28.41 7.25
C ARG A 202 -10.72 28.34 5.73
N LEU A 203 -11.48 29.24 5.11
CA LEU A 203 -11.68 29.31 3.65
C LEU A 203 -10.50 29.91 2.89
N ASN A 204 -9.70 30.77 3.52
CA ASN A 204 -8.63 31.54 2.86
C ASN A 204 -7.64 30.69 2.03
N PRO A 205 -7.24 29.48 2.45
CA PRO A 205 -6.41 28.60 1.63
C PRO A 205 -7.02 28.18 0.29
N LEU A 206 -8.34 28.13 0.19
CA LEU A 206 -9.02 27.71 -1.03
C LEU A 206 -8.76 28.67 -2.19
N ILE A 207 -8.42 29.94 -1.92
CA ILE A 207 -8.04 30.91 -2.96
C ILE A 207 -6.85 30.36 -3.77
N VAL A 208 -5.81 29.90 -3.07
CA VAL A 208 -4.60 29.36 -3.70
C VAL A 208 -4.89 28.01 -4.35
N CYS A 209 -5.72 27.19 -3.70
CA CYS A 209 -6.17 25.91 -4.26
C CYS A 209 -6.90 26.09 -5.59
N ILE A 210 -7.80 27.08 -5.72
CA ILE A 210 -8.54 27.36 -6.97
C ILE A 210 -7.59 27.80 -8.08
N GLN A 211 -6.62 28.65 -7.76
CA GLN A 211 -5.60 29.07 -8.71
C GLN A 211 -4.81 27.88 -9.24
N ASP A 212 -4.27 27.06 -8.34
CA ASP A 212 -3.42 25.92 -8.71
C ASP A 212 -4.25 24.84 -9.43
N SER A 213 -5.46 24.51 -8.95
CA SER A 213 -6.32 23.49 -9.58
C SER A 213 -6.78 23.90 -10.98
N SER A 214 -6.96 25.19 -11.26
CA SER A 214 -7.34 25.66 -12.60
C SER A 214 -6.26 25.34 -13.64
N LEU A 215 -5.00 25.58 -13.29
CA LEU A 215 -3.84 25.32 -14.14
C LEU A 215 -3.52 23.83 -14.24
N LEU A 216 -3.59 23.10 -13.12
CA LEU A 216 -3.40 21.65 -13.13
C LEU A 216 -4.41 20.96 -14.04
N TYR A 217 -5.69 21.35 -14.00
CA TYR A 217 -6.70 20.78 -14.88
C TYR A 217 -6.40 21.05 -16.37
N ASP A 218 -6.02 22.30 -16.70
CA ASP A 218 -5.62 22.66 -18.06
C ASP A 218 -4.44 21.80 -18.56
N TYR A 219 -3.42 21.63 -17.73
CA TYR A 219 -2.27 20.78 -18.04
C TYR A 219 -2.62 19.30 -18.17
N ILE A 220 -3.43 18.76 -17.27
CA ILE A 220 -3.88 17.36 -17.34
C ILE A 220 -4.60 17.10 -18.66
N VAL A 221 -5.54 17.96 -19.06
CA VAL A 221 -6.27 17.81 -20.32
C VAL A 221 -5.31 17.85 -21.52
N LYS A 222 -4.41 18.84 -21.58
CA LYS A 222 -3.44 18.98 -22.68
C LYS A 222 -2.46 17.81 -22.77
N VAL A 223 -1.98 17.31 -21.63
CA VAL A 223 -1.08 16.14 -21.58
C VAL A 223 -1.81 14.86 -21.98
N LEU A 224 -3.06 14.67 -21.56
CA LEU A 224 -3.86 13.50 -21.95
C LEU A 224 -4.15 13.48 -23.45
N PHE A 225 -4.51 14.62 -24.05
CA PHE A 225 -4.64 14.69 -25.51
C PHE A 225 -3.32 14.33 -26.20
N LYS A 226 -2.17 14.78 -25.66
CA LYS A 226 -0.86 14.42 -26.20
C LYS A 226 -0.56 12.92 -26.08
N LEU A 227 -0.89 12.30 -24.96
CA LEU A 227 -0.71 10.85 -24.76
C LEU A 227 -1.57 10.02 -25.72
N HIS A 228 -2.81 10.47 -25.97
CA HIS A 228 -3.72 9.85 -26.93
C HIS A 228 -3.27 9.96 -28.40
N GLU A 229 -2.25 10.78 -28.72
CA GLU A 229 -1.63 10.79 -30.05
C GLU A 229 -0.70 9.59 -30.30
N GLY A 230 -0.10 9.02 -29.25
CA GLY A 230 0.96 8.01 -29.37
C GLY A 230 0.71 6.68 -28.66
N LEU A 231 -0.29 6.60 -27.78
CA LEU A 231 -0.62 5.40 -27.02
C LEU A 231 -2.04 4.92 -27.33
N SER A 232 -2.27 3.61 -27.22
CA SER A 232 -3.60 3.03 -27.41
C SER A 232 -4.57 3.42 -26.31
N GLY A 233 -5.87 3.41 -26.63
CA GLY A 233 -6.94 3.75 -25.69
C GLY A 233 -6.92 2.88 -24.42
N ASP A 234 -6.53 1.61 -24.53
CA ASP A 234 -6.55 0.66 -23.41
C ASP A 234 -5.52 1.01 -22.32
N VAL A 235 -4.32 1.45 -22.71
CA VAL A 235 -3.26 1.85 -21.76
C VAL A 235 -3.64 3.10 -20.96
N LEU A 236 -4.44 4.00 -21.55
CA LEU A 236 -4.86 5.27 -20.94
C LEU A 236 -6.22 5.16 -20.22
N GLN A 237 -6.79 3.97 -20.08
CA GLN A 237 -8.09 3.78 -19.44
C GLN A 237 -8.11 4.30 -18.00
N ASP A 238 -7.12 3.94 -17.20
CA ASP A 238 -7.03 4.38 -15.79
C ASP A 238 -6.85 5.89 -15.67
N HIS A 239 -6.12 6.50 -16.61
CA HIS A 239 -5.91 7.94 -16.65
C HIS A 239 -7.21 8.68 -16.97
N ARG A 240 -8.02 8.17 -17.90
CA ARG A 240 -9.36 8.72 -18.20
C ARG A 240 -10.28 8.58 -17.00
N GLN A 241 -10.29 7.43 -16.34
CA GLN A 241 -11.11 7.21 -15.15
C GLN A 241 -10.73 8.17 -14.02
N ARG A 242 -9.44 8.36 -13.79
CA ARG A 242 -8.92 9.30 -12.79
C ARG A 242 -9.28 10.75 -13.10
N LEU A 243 -9.21 11.15 -14.37
CA LEU A 243 -9.69 12.47 -14.78
C LEU A 243 -11.19 12.64 -14.53
N ILE A 244 -12.02 11.65 -14.87
CA ILE A 244 -13.47 11.74 -14.67
C ILE A 244 -13.81 11.94 -13.19
N ASP A 245 -13.20 11.15 -12.30
CA ASP A 245 -13.38 11.30 -10.84
C ASP A 245 -12.95 12.70 -10.36
N GLN A 246 -11.73 13.11 -10.70
CA GLN A 246 -11.21 14.40 -10.27
C GLN A 246 -11.98 15.58 -10.89
N PHE A 247 -12.47 15.44 -12.12
CA PHE A 247 -13.30 16.45 -12.78
C PHE A 247 -14.63 16.65 -12.04
N GLN A 248 -15.32 15.57 -11.66
CA GLN A 248 -16.57 15.68 -10.90
C GLN A 248 -16.35 16.36 -9.54
N ARG A 249 -15.27 15.98 -8.84
CA ARG A 249 -14.89 16.58 -7.55
C ARG A 249 -14.49 18.05 -7.70
N LEU A 250 -13.75 18.40 -8.75
CA LEU A 250 -13.34 19.77 -9.06
C LEU A 250 -14.55 20.64 -9.45
N LYS A 251 -15.49 20.11 -10.24
CA LYS A 251 -16.75 20.78 -10.59
C LYS A 251 -17.58 21.07 -9.35
N CYS A 252 -17.69 20.10 -8.44
CA CYS A 252 -18.36 20.29 -7.14
C CYS A 252 -17.65 21.36 -6.30
N PHE A 253 -16.31 21.32 -6.22
CA PHE A 253 -15.52 22.34 -5.52
C PHE A 253 -15.79 23.76 -6.05
N TYR A 254 -15.74 23.97 -7.37
CA TYR A 254 -15.97 25.30 -7.95
C TYR A 254 -17.41 25.76 -7.77
N ALA A 255 -18.39 24.85 -7.93
CA ALA A 255 -19.79 25.15 -7.66
C ALA A 255 -20.00 25.60 -6.20
N GLN A 256 -19.53 24.81 -5.24
CA GLN A 256 -19.61 25.14 -3.81
C GLN A 256 -18.87 26.43 -3.46
N SER A 257 -17.71 26.69 -4.07
CA SER A 257 -16.96 27.93 -3.82
C SER A 257 -17.67 29.14 -4.43
N SER A 258 -18.33 28.98 -5.58
CA SER A 258 -19.06 30.06 -6.25
C SER A 258 -20.29 30.55 -5.50
N THR A 259 -20.91 29.71 -4.67
CA THR A 259 -22.06 30.11 -3.85
C THR A 259 -21.64 30.92 -2.62
N LEU A 260 -20.35 30.87 -2.23
CA LEU A 260 -19.84 31.57 -1.06
C LEU A 260 -19.48 33.01 -1.39
N GLN A 261 -20.20 33.95 -0.77
CA GLN A 261 -19.98 35.39 -0.92
C GLN A 261 -18.53 35.83 -0.59
N TYR A 262 -17.83 35.11 0.29
CA TYR A 262 -16.42 35.38 0.60
C TYR A 262 -15.53 35.44 -0.66
N PHE A 263 -15.76 34.58 -1.64
CA PHE A 263 -14.92 34.50 -2.83
C PHE A 263 -15.30 35.51 -3.92
N SER A 264 -16.54 36.01 -3.96
CA SER A 264 -17.05 36.85 -5.06
C SER A 264 -16.18 38.08 -5.32
N ASN A 265 -15.62 38.66 -4.26
CA ASN A 265 -14.82 39.87 -4.32
C ASN A 265 -13.31 39.60 -4.33
N LEU A 266 -12.88 38.36 -4.08
CA LEU A 266 -11.47 37.98 -3.96
C LEU A 266 -10.94 37.27 -5.20
N ILE A 267 -11.74 36.41 -5.84
CA ILE A 267 -11.32 35.60 -6.98
C ILE A 267 -12.49 35.30 -7.91
N LYS A 268 -12.28 35.48 -9.20
CA LYS A 268 -13.16 34.97 -10.25
C LYS A 268 -12.89 33.47 -10.41
N ILE A 269 -13.84 32.66 -9.97
CA ILE A 269 -13.78 31.19 -10.03
C ILE A 269 -14.06 30.75 -11.48
N PRO A 270 -13.23 29.86 -12.06
CA PRO A 270 -13.46 29.35 -13.42
C PRO A 270 -14.75 28.54 -13.50
N VAL A 271 -15.47 28.66 -14.61
CA VAL A 271 -16.60 27.78 -14.95
C VAL A 271 -16.05 26.61 -15.76
N LEU A 272 -16.30 25.38 -15.28
CA LEU A 272 -15.96 24.16 -15.99
C LEU A 272 -17.09 23.75 -16.95
N PRO A 273 -16.78 23.08 -18.08
CA PRO A 273 -17.80 22.59 -19.01
C PRO A 273 -18.75 21.58 -18.35
N GLU A 274 -19.90 21.31 -18.98
CA GLU A 274 -20.87 20.36 -18.44
C GLU A 274 -20.32 18.93 -18.38
N ASN A 275 -19.66 18.50 -19.45
CA ASN A 275 -19.07 17.17 -19.60
C ASN A 275 -17.54 17.25 -19.68
N PRO A 276 -16.81 16.22 -19.20
CA PRO A 276 -15.37 16.14 -19.40
C PRO A 276 -15.04 16.03 -20.91
N PRO A 277 -13.87 16.51 -21.36
CA PRO A 277 -13.48 16.46 -22.76
C PRO A 277 -13.39 15.01 -23.28
N ASN A 278 -13.85 14.77 -24.52
CA ASN A 278 -13.75 13.46 -25.15
C ASN A 278 -12.40 13.32 -25.88
N PHE A 279 -11.51 12.49 -25.34
CA PHE A 279 -10.16 12.31 -25.88
C PHE A 279 -10.10 11.50 -27.18
N ASN A 280 -11.20 10.86 -27.58
CA ASN A 280 -11.28 10.12 -28.84
C ASN A 280 -11.57 11.02 -30.05
N VAL A 281 -11.95 12.28 -29.81
CA VAL A 281 -12.32 13.25 -30.84
C VAL A 281 -11.28 14.36 -30.86
N LYS A 282 -10.40 14.38 -31.87
CA LYS A 282 -9.35 15.41 -32.02
C LYS A 282 -9.91 16.83 -32.19
N GLU A 283 -11.18 16.97 -32.58
CA GLU A 283 -11.88 18.25 -32.72
C GLU A 283 -12.27 18.87 -31.37
N ASP A 284 -12.48 18.06 -30.32
CA ASP A 284 -12.78 18.57 -28.96
C ASP A 284 -11.60 19.31 -28.33
N LEU A 285 -10.38 19.01 -28.76
CA LEU A 285 -9.19 19.77 -28.37
C LEU A 285 -9.17 21.18 -29.00
N LYS A 286 -9.73 21.35 -30.21
CA LYS A 286 -9.84 22.67 -30.85
C LYS A 286 -10.92 23.53 -30.19
N ASN A 287 -11.96 22.88 -29.64
CA ASN A 287 -13.06 23.54 -28.92
C ASN A 287 -12.76 23.72 -27.42
N TYR A 288 -11.65 23.19 -26.90
CA TYR A 288 -11.30 23.29 -25.49
C TYR A 288 -10.90 24.71 -25.09
N GLN A 289 -11.61 25.28 -24.10
CA GLN A 289 -11.30 26.57 -23.50
C GLN A 289 -10.59 26.38 -22.16
N THR A 290 -9.43 27.03 -21.99
CA THR A 290 -8.65 27.00 -20.74
C THR A 290 -9.43 27.66 -19.61
N PRO A 291 -9.73 26.96 -18.50
CA PRO A 291 -10.36 27.58 -17.34
C PRO A 291 -9.33 28.44 -16.59
N VAL A 292 -9.48 29.76 -16.63
CA VAL A 292 -8.54 30.70 -15.98
C VAL A 292 -9.15 31.24 -14.69
N ALA A 293 -8.47 31.03 -13.56
CA ALA A 293 -8.83 31.65 -12.28
C ALA A 293 -8.12 33.01 -12.15
N ILE A 294 -8.89 34.10 -12.04
CA ILE A 294 -8.34 35.46 -11.96
C ILE A 294 -8.60 36.01 -10.54
N VAL A 295 -7.54 36.36 -9.81
CA VAL A 295 -7.70 37.06 -8.52
C VAL A 295 -8.04 38.51 -8.80
N ASN A 296 -9.10 39.01 -8.16
CA ASN A 296 -9.48 40.41 -8.25
C ASN A 296 -8.53 41.19 -7.34
N THR A 297 -7.47 41.76 -7.92
CA THR A 297 -6.73 42.83 -7.23
C THR A 297 -7.67 44.03 -7.15
N SER A 298 -8.25 44.28 -5.98
CA SER A 298 -8.90 45.55 -5.71
C SER A 298 -7.92 46.67 -6.05
N SER A 299 -8.27 47.45 -7.06
CA SER A 299 -7.65 48.72 -7.38
C SER A 299 -7.86 49.68 -6.21
N SER A 300 -6.90 49.73 -5.31
CA SER A 300 -6.59 50.88 -4.46
C SER A 300 -5.07 50.84 -4.23
N ASP A 301 -4.43 51.92 -4.67
CA ASP A 301 -3.00 52.24 -4.58
C ASP A 301 -2.06 51.54 -5.57
N SER A 302 -2.30 51.83 -6.85
CA SER A 302 -1.23 51.96 -7.85
C SER A 302 -0.90 53.44 -8.06
N SER A 303 -0.25 54.06 -7.07
CA SER A 303 0.58 55.26 -7.16
C SER A 303 1.21 55.47 -5.77
N GLN A 304 2.51 55.80 -5.71
CA GLN A 304 3.29 56.14 -4.49
C GLN A 304 3.87 55.01 -3.62
N VAL A 305 4.75 54.15 -4.16
CA VAL A 305 5.75 53.44 -3.31
C VAL A 305 7.14 53.39 -3.97
N MET A 306 7.50 54.38 -4.78
CA MET A 306 8.83 54.45 -5.41
C MET A 306 9.60 55.74 -5.12
N GLU A 307 9.32 56.41 -3.99
CA GLU A 307 9.94 57.72 -3.70
C GLU A 307 10.33 57.94 -2.21
N ASP A 308 10.42 56.91 -1.36
CA ASP A 308 10.77 57.07 0.06
C ASP A 308 12.19 56.60 0.42
N LEU A 309 13.10 56.66 -0.53
CA LEU A 309 14.53 56.38 -0.34
C LEU A 309 15.39 57.65 -0.50
N LEU A 310 14.86 58.79 -0.06
CA LEU A 310 15.62 60.02 0.12
C LEU A 310 15.69 60.39 1.60
N ILE A 311 16.94 60.48 2.04
CA ILE A 311 17.44 60.84 3.36
C ILE A 311 16.93 62.23 3.75
N ASP A 312 16.45 62.37 4.99
CA ASP A 312 16.84 63.53 5.79
C ASP A 312 16.99 63.18 7.28
N ILE A 313 18.03 63.79 7.85
CA ILE A 313 18.57 63.67 9.20
C ILE A 313 17.86 64.71 10.07
N SER A 314 17.50 64.38 11.32
CA SER A 314 17.65 65.21 12.53
C SER A 314 16.91 64.58 13.74
N ASP A 315 17.69 64.35 14.81
CA ASP A 315 17.36 64.50 16.25
C ASP A 315 16.17 63.75 16.90
N ASP A 316 16.26 63.20 18.12
CA ASP A 316 17.37 62.87 19.00
C ASP A 316 16.83 61.99 20.14
N THR A 317 17.73 61.19 20.73
CA THR A 317 17.74 60.61 22.08
C THR A 317 16.46 60.05 22.76
N LYS A 318 16.49 58.75 23.12
CA LYS A 318 16.79 58.30 24.50
C LYS A 318 16.72 56.77 24.69
N SER A 319 17.71 56.30 25.45
CA SER A 319 17.76 55.08 26.28
C SER A 319 18.12 53.74 25.63
N THR A 320 19.43 53.53 25.55
CA THR A 320 20.12 52.25 25.75
C THR A 320 19.99 51.76 27.21
N LEU A 321 20.23 50.45 27.40
CA LEU A 321 20.35 49.67 28.65
C LEU A 321 19.00 49.04 29.06
N ARG A 322 18.84 47.71 29.08
CA ARG A 322 19.67 46.79 29.85
C ARG A 322 19.29 45.35 29.47
N ALA A 323 20.19 44.65 28.79
CA ALA A 323 20.23 43.19 28.82
C ALA A 323 20.91 42.75 30.12
N THR A 324 20.62 41.51 30.52
CA THR A 324 21.19 40.75 31.65
C THR A 324 20.76 41.20 33.05
N PHE A 325 19.81 40.47 33.64
CA PHE A 325 19.97 39.75 34.90
C PHE A 325 18.80 38.76 35.11
N SER A 326 19.16 37.47 35.16
CA SER A 326 18.60 36.43 36.05
C SER A 326 17.13 36.05 35.97
N ASP A 327 16.80 35.16 35.03
CA ASP A 327 16.43 33.73 35.20
C ASP A 327 15.81 33.16 36.50
N ASN A 328 15.37 33.96 37.49
CA ASN A 328 14.74 33.44 38.72
C ASN A 328 13.44 34.18 39.13
N LEU A 329 12.86 35.01 38.26
CA LEU A 329 11.63 35.79 38.55
C LEU A 329 10.36 35.30 37.84
N LEU A 330 10.43 34.26 37.02
CA LEU A 330 9.30 33.85 36.18
C LEU A 330 8.19 33.09 36.93
N GLU A 331 8.47 32.56 38.13
CA GLU A 331 7.49 31.75 38.86
C GLU A 331 6.64 32.58 39.84
N ASN A 332 7.12 33.75 40.29
CA ASN A 332 6.34 34.65 41.16
C ASN A 332 5.54 35.72 40.37
N GLU A 333 6.00 36.14 39.18
CA GLU A 333 5.24 37.10 38.34
C GLU A 333 3.96 36.49 37.76
N THR A 334 3.92 35.17 37.53
CA THR A 334 2.71 34.52 36.99
C THR A 334 1.56 34.42 37.99
N MET A 335 1.82 34.52 39.29
CA MET A 335 0.78 34.60 40.34
C MET A 335 0.34 36.03 40.60
N TYR A 336 1.26 37.01 40.60
CA TYR A 336 0.90 38.42 40.81
C TYR A 336 0.15 39.01 39.61
N ASN A 337 0.53 38.65 38.37
CA ASN A 337 -0.19 39.09 37.18
C ASN A 337 -1.57 38.41 37.05
N ARG A 338 -1.73 37.14 37.49
CA ARG A 338 -3.04 36.49 37.51
C ARG A 338 -3.96 37.09 38.57
N ALA A 339 -3.43 37.47 39.73
CA ALA A 339 -4.20 38.15 40.77
C ALA A 339 -4.63 39.55 40.33
N GLN A 340 -3.76 40.27 39.59
CA GLN A 340 -4.07 41.57 39.02
C GLN A 340 -5.12 41.46 37.90
N ASP A 341 -4.99 40.49 36.99
CA ASP A 341 -5.97 40.24 35.93
C ASP A 341 -7.34 39.84 36.48
N ILE A 342 -7.38 39.07 37.58
CA ILE A 342 -8.63 38.72 38.27
C ILE A 342 -9.23 39.95 38.96
N SER A 343 -8.41 40.77 39.63
CA SER A 343 -8.86 42.02 40.27
C SER A 343 -9.41 43.01 39.24
N ASP A 344 -8.75 43.16 38.09
CA ASP A 344 -9.19 44.06 37.02
C ASP A 344 -10.48 43.54 36.36
N LEU A 345 -10.64 42.22 36.24
CA LEU A 345 -11.87 41.61 35.75
C LEU A 345 -13.03 41.77 36.75
N GLU A 346 -12.77 41.59 38.05
CA GLU A 346 -13.75 41.83 39.12
C GLU A 346 -14.18 43.30 39.18
N GLN A 347 -13.24 44.24 39.00
CA GLN A 347 -13.54 45.66 38.97
C GLN A 347 -14.36 46.05 37.72
N THR A 348 -14.08 45.43 36.57
CA THR A 348 -14.86 45.63 35.34
C THR A 348 -16.27 45.07 35.47
N LEU A 349 -16.42 43.88 36.08
CA LEU A 349 -17.73 43.29 36.35
C LEU A 349 -18.54 44.12 37.36
N LEU A 350 -17.89 44.68 38.38
CA LEU A 350 -18.54 45.57 39.34
C LEU A 350 -19.01 46.88 38.70
N GLN A 351 -18.22 47.45 37.78
CA GLN A 351 -18.63 48.62 36.99
C GLN A 351 -19.84 48.29 36.10
N TYR A 352 -19.85 47.11 35.49
CA TYR A 352 -20.98 46.66 34.66
C TYR A 352 -22.26 46.44 35.48
N ASP A 353 -22.15 45.84 36.67
CA ASP A 353 -23.29 45.66 37.59
C ASP A 353 -23.81 47.00 38.12
N THR A 354 -22.92 47.96 38.39
CA THR A 354 -23.29 49.32 38.81
C THR A 354 -24.04 50.06 37.69
N MET A 355 -23.55 49.95 36.45
CA MET A 355 -24.21 50.55 35.28
C MET A 355 -25.57 49.90 34.99
N LEU A 356 -25.70 48.58 35.17
CA LEU A 356 -26.98 47.89 35.04
C LEU A 356 -27.98 48.31 36.12
N LYS A 357 -27.54 48.48 37.37
CA LYS A 357 -28.39 48.99 38.46
C LYS A 357 -28.83 50.44 38.20
N GLN A 358 -27.93 51.28 37.68
CA GLN A 358 -28.24 52.65 37.33
C GLN A 358 -29.27 52.72 36.18
N ASN A 359 -29.07 51.96 35.10
CA ASN A 359 -30.03 51.88 34.00
C ASN A 359 -31.40 51.34 34.45
N ARG A 360 -31.43 50.39 35.40
CA ARG A 360 -32.68 49.91 36.01
C ARG A 360 -33.38 51.02 36.80
N SER A 361 -32.65 51.75 37.65
CA SER A 361 -33.22 52.87 38.42
C SER A 361 -33.78 53.97 37.50
N GLU A 362 -33.05 54.31 36.44
CA GLU A 362 -33.49 55.31 35.46
C GLU A 362 -34.73 54.84 34.70
N THR A 363 -34.80 53.54 34.37
CA THR A 363 -36.00 52.93 33.77
C THR A 363 -37.20 52.99 34.71
N ASP A 364 -37.00 52.73 36.01
CA ASP A 364 -38.06 52.78 37.02
C ASP A 364 -38.54 54.22 37.28
N ASP A 365 -37.63 55.20 37.29
CA ASP A 365 -37.96 56.62 37.46
C ASP A 365 -38.71 57.18 36.24
N LEU A 366 -38.33 56.75 35.02
CA LEU A 366 -39.08 57.06 33.80
C LEU A 366 -40.48 56.44 33.84
N HIS A 367 -40.61 55.19 34.30
CA HIS A 367 -41.93 54.56 34.48
C HIS A 367 -42.80 55.31 35.49
N ARG A 368 -42.25 55.74 36.63
CA ARG A 368 -43.00 56.56 37.60
C ARG A 368 -43.43 57.89 37.00
N THR A 369 -42.57 58.54 36.23
CA THR A 369 -42.88 59.81 35.57
C THR A 369 -44.02 59.65 34.56
N ILE A 370 -44.03 58.56 33.79
CA ILE A 370 -45.12 58.24 32.87
C ILE A 370 -46.44 58.06 33.64
N VAL A 371 -46.43 57.28 34.73
CA VAL A 371 -47.64 57.06 35.55
C VAL A 371 -48.18 58.36 36.15
N ILE A 372 -47.31 59.26 36.62
CA ILE A 372 -47.73 60.57 37.13
C ILE A 372 -48.32 61.43 36.01
N LYS A 373 -47.68 61.45 34.84
CA LYS A 373 -48.17 62.21 33.68
C LYS A 373 -49.51 61.68 33.17
N ASP A 374 -49.72 60.38 33.20
CA ASP A 374 -51.01 59.77 32.87
C ASP A 374 -52.10 60.17 33.88
N ALA A 375 -51.78 60.21 35.17
CA ALA A 375 -52.71 60.67 36.20
C ALA A 375 -53.05 62.17 36.06
N GLU A 376 -52.06 63.02 35.75
CA GLU A 376 -52.29 64.45 35.47
C GLU A 376 -53.17 64.66 34.23
N LEU A 377 -52.97 63.88 33.16
CA LEU A 377 -53.79 63.96 31.95
C LEU A 377 -55.24 63.54 32.20
N ILE A 378 -55.47 62.55 33.09
CA ILE A 378 -56.81 62.15 33.50
C ILE A 378 -57.47 63.27 34.32
N ALA A 379 -56.76 63.87 35.29
CA ALA A 379 -57.29 64.96 36.09
C ALA A 379 -57.62 66.21 35.25
N GLU A 380 -56.79 66.56 34.27
CA GLU A 380 -57.03 67.66 33.34
C GLU A 380 -58.28 67.40 32.46
N ARG A 381 -58.49 66.14 32.06
CA ARG A 381 -59.68 65.72 31.32
C ARG A 381 -60.94 65.87 32.17
N ASP A 382 -60.90 65.46 33.43
CA ASP A 382 -62.04 65.55 34.36
C ASP A 382 -62.35 67.01 34.71
N HIS A 383 -61.33 67.85 34.89
CA HIS A 383 -61.49 69.28 35.11
C HIS A 383 -62.13 70.00 33.91
N ARG A 384 -61.73 69.63 32.68
CA ARG A 384 -62.38 70.15 31.46
C ARG A 384 -63.85 69.75 31.36
N LEU A 385 -64.18 68.50 31.70
CA LEU A 385 -65.58 68.03 31.72
C LEU A 385 -66.41 68.81 32.75
N GLN A 386 -65.86 69.12 33.93
CA GLN A 386 -66.55 69.97 34.92
C GLN A 386 -66.76 71.41 34.44
N ILE A 387 -65.77 72.02 33.78
CA ILE A 387 -65.94 73.37 33.20
C ILE A 387 -67.01 73.36 32.11
N GLU A 388 -67.02 72.31 31.27
CA GLU A 388 -68.02 72.14 30.22
C GLU A 388 -69.43 71.97 30.81
N GLU A 389 -69.59 71.20 31.88
CA GLU A 389 -70.86 71.09 32.62
C GLU A 389 -71.28 72.41 33.28
N GLN A 390 -70.34 73.18 33.84
CA GLN A 390 -70.62 74.50 34.44
C GLN A 390 -71.03 75.54 33.38
N LEU A 391 -70.37 75.55 32.22
CA LEU A 391 -70.75 76.39 31.08
C LEU A 391 -72.11 75.97 30.51
N HIS A 392 -72.37 74.67 30.43
CA HIS A 392 -73.70 74.16 30.05
C HIS A 392 -74.77 74.60 31.04
N HIS A 393 -74.49 74.62 32.35
CA HIS A 393 -75.41 75.11 33.39
C HIS A 393 -75.58 76.63 33.37
N GLN A 394 -74.53 77.41 33.10
CA GLN A 394 -74.60 78.87 32.97
C GLN A 394 -75.38 79.29 31.71
N LEU A 395 -75.19 78.57 30.60
CA LEU A 395 -75.92 78.81 29.35
C LEU A 395 -77.41 78.45 29.47
N ASN A 396 -77.74 77.40 30.23
CA ASN A 396 -79.13 77.00 30.49
C ASN A 396 -79.83 77.94 31.50
N ASN A 397 -79.08 78.59 32.40
CA ASN A 397 -79.60 79.60 33.33
C ASN A 397 -79.66 81.02 32.74
N GLN A 398 -79.05 81.28 31.59
CA GLN A 398 -79.07 82.58 30.89
C GLN A 398 -80.25 82.79 29.94
N GLN A 399 -81.20 81.85 29.85
CA GLN A 399 -82.48 82.04 29.14
C GLN A 399 -83.59 82.64 30.01
N SER A 400 -83.28 83.25 31.14
CA SER A 400 -84.25 83.99 31.94
C SER A 400 -83.59 85.20 32.61
N ILE A 401 -84.24 86.36 32.43
CA ILE A 401 -83.93 87.70 32.95
C ILE A 401 -83.12 88.57 31.96
N GLU A 402 -83.79 88.96 30.87
CA GLU A 402 -83.71 90.33 30.36
C GLU A 402 -84.65 91.19 31.23
N GLU A 403 -84.16 92.26 31.86
CA GLU A 403 -84.81 93.60 31.96
C GLU A 403 -84.29 94.51 33.11
N ILE A 404 -84.28 95.83 32.79
CA ILE A 404 -84.44 97.05 33.65
C ILE A 404 -83.21 97.98 33.92
N HIS A 405 -83.15 99.03 33.08
CA HIS A 405 -83.07 100.50 33.33
C HIS A 405 -81.99 101.10 34.27
N ALA A 406 -81.07 101.97 33.81
CA ALA A 406 -81.16 103.39 33.40
C ALA A 406 -81.10 104.43 34.55
N PHE A 407 -80.08 105.31 34.58
CA PHE A 407 -80.24 106.77 34.78
C PHE A 407 -78.95 107.62 34.52
N ASP A 408 -79.13 108.62 33.65
CA ASP A 408 -78.49 109.94 33.43
C ASP A 408 -77.01 110.27 33.70
N ASN A 409 -76.36 110.80 32.65
CA ASN A 409 -75.94 112.22 32.63
C ASN A 409 -75.62 112.69 31.20
N LYS A 410 -76.51 113.53 30.66
CA LYS A 410 -76.42 114.18 29.34
C LYS A 410 -75.29 115.22 29.35
N THR A 411 -74.58 115.30 28.22
CA THR A 411 -73.48 116.25 27.85
C THR A 411 -72.04 115.72 27.84
N ASN A 412 -71.84 114.41 28.01
CA ASN A 412 -70.58 113.71 27.65
C ASN A 412 -70.82 112.45 26.76
N SER A 413 -72.03 112.35 26.19
CA SER A 413 -72.55 111.15 25.53
C SER A 413 -72.07 110.94 24.11
N ASN A 414 -71.86 112.00 23.31
CA ASN A 414 -71.56 111.80 21.88
C ASN A 414 -70.13 111.29 21.64
N GLU A 415 -69.13 111.75 22.41
CA GLU A 415 -67.77 111.21 22.30
C GLU A 415 -67.63 109.80 22.86
N LYS A 416 -68.30 109.51 23.98
CA LYS A 416 -68.33 108.15 24.54
C LYS A 416 -69.12 107.20 23.65
N PHE A 417 -70.23 107.64 23.05
CA PHE A 417 -71.02 106.85 22.10
C PHE A 417 -70.24 106.59 20.82
N ASN A 418 -69.54 107.57 20.27
CA ASN A 418 -68.68 107.36 19.10
C ASN A 418 -67.52 106.42 19.42
N LYS A 419 -66.85 106.57 20.57
CA LYS A 419 -65.83 105.59 21.00
C LYS A 419 -66.42 104.20 21.23
N LEU A 420 -67.62 104.10 21.79
CA LEU A 420 -68.30 102.82 21.98
C LEU A 420 -68.68 102.20 20.63
N LEU A 421 -69.13 103.01 19.68
CA LEU A 421 -69.44 102.61 18.31
C LEU A 421 -68.18 102.16 17.56
N ASP A 422 -67.05 102.87 17.75
CA ASP A 422 -65.75 102.48 17.21
C ASP A 422 -65.27 101.16 17.83
N THR A 423 -65.38 100.98 19.16
CA THR A 423 -65.06 99.70 19.81
C THR A 423 -66.01 98.58 19.39
N TYR A 424 -67.29 98.88 19.17
CA TYR A 424 -68.27 97.91 18.69
C TYR A 424 -67.96 97.49 17.26
N ASN A 425 -67.65 98.44 16.37
CA ASN A 425 -67.24 98.15 15.00
C ASN A 425 -65.92 97.38 14.96
N GLN A 426 -64.96 97.71 15.83
CA GLN A 426 -63.71 96.98 15.95
C GLN A 426 -63.94 95.54 16.44
N LEU A 427 -64.76 95.34 17.48
CA LEU A 427 -65.13 94.00 17.95
C LEU A 427 -65.92 93.22 16.90
N TYR A 428 -66.77 93.89 16.11
CA TYR A 428 -67.52 93.27 15.03
C TYR A 428 -66.60 92.81 13.89
N GLU A 429 -65.64 93.64 13.49
CA GLU A 429 -64.58 93.28 12.52
C GLU A 429 -63.71 92.13 13.05
N GLU A 430 -63.27 92.20 14.32
CA GLU A 430 -62.51 91.12 14.97
C GLU A 430 -63.31 89.81 15.01
N HIS A 431 -64.61 89.88 15.31
CA HIS A 431 -65.50 88.72 15.29
C HIS A 431 -65.66 88.12 13.89
N ILE A 432 -65.76 88.95 12.85
CA ILE A 432 -65.76 88.48 11.45
C ILE A 432 -64.45 87.76 11.11
N VAL A 433 -63.31 88.30 11.54
CA VAL A 433 -62.00 87.68 11.33
C VAL A 433 -61.91 86.33 12.07
N VAL A 434 -62.40 86.26 13.31
CA VAL A 434 -62.44 85.01 14.09
C VAL A 434 -63.35 83.97 13.41
N LEU A 435 -64.53 84.36 12.92
CA LEU A 435 -65.44 83.45 12.20
C LEU A 435 -64.82 82.91 10.90
N ARG A 436 -64.10 83.76 10.15
CA ARG A 436 -63.34 83.29 8.96
C ARG A 436 -62.27 82.28 9.36
N ARG A 437 -61.51 82.57 10.43
CA ARG A 437 -60.47 81.68 10.94
C ARG A 437 -61.03 80.36 11.47
N GLU A 438 -62.19 80.38 12.11
CA GLU A 438 -62.91 79.17 12.54
C GLU A 438 -63.33 78.32 11.33
N GLY A 439 -63.85 78.94 10.27
CA GLY A 439 -64.17 78.26 9.02
C GLY A 439 -62.94 77.63 8.36
N GLU A 440 -61.81 78.33 8.35
CA GLU A 440 -60.53 77.81 7.83
C GLU A 440 -60.02 76.61 8.65
N ILE A 441 -60.07 76.70 9.98
CA ILE A 441 -59.67 75.61 10.89
C ILE A 441 -60.57 74.39 10.71
N LYS A 442 -61.90 74.57 10.58
CA LYS A 442 -62.83 73.46 10.30
C LYS A 442 -62.49 72.74 9.00
N LYS A 443 -62.19 73.49 7.93
CA LYS A 443 -61.79 72.91 6.64
C LYS A 443 -60.45 72.16 6.73
N GLN A 444 -59.49 72.68 7.49
CA GLN A 444 -58.23 71.97 7.74
C GLN A 444 -58.45 70.68 8.54
N LEU A 445 -59.32 70.70 9.56
CA LEU A 445 -59.71 69.52 10.33
C LEU A 445 -60.37 68.44 9.46
N GLU A 446 -61.30 68.82 8.57
CA GLU A 446 -61.91 67.88 7.63
C GLU A 446 -60.89 67.25 6.69
N THR A 447 -59.95 68.05 6.17
CA THR A 447 -58.88 67.57 5.30
C THR A 447 -57.96 66.59 6.04
N LEU A 448 -57.57 66.92 7.27
CA LEU A 448 -56.72 66.06 8.10
C LEU A 448 -57.42 64.76 8.50
N ASN A 449 -58.72 64.82 8.81
CA ASN A 449 -59.53 63.62 9.07
C ASN A 449 -59.64 62.71 7.85
N GLN A 450 -59.77 63.26 6.64
CA GLN A 450 -59.76 62.47 5.40
C GLN A 450 -58.40 61.79 5.18
N GLN A 451 -57.29 62.51 5.39
CA GLN A 451 -55.94 61.94 5.30
C GLN A 451 -55.72 60.84 6.34
N TYR A 452 -56.16 61.04 7.59
CA TYR A 452 -56.08 60.03 8.63
C TYR A 452 -56.86 58.76 8.26
N LYS A 453 -58.06 58.90 7.70
CA LYS A 453 -58.87 57.77 7.25
C LYS A 453 -58.18 56.98 6.14
N GLN A 454 -57.61 57.66 5.14
CA GLN A 454 -56.86 57.02 4.06
C GLN A 454 -55.63 56.27 4.59
N LEU A 455 -54.85 56.91 5.47
CA LEU A 455 -53.65 56.29 6.05
C LEU A 455 -54.00 55.06 6.88
N LYS A 456 -55.12 55.09 7.61
CA LYS A 456 -55.62 53.93 8.37
C LYS A 456 -56.03 52.78 7.43
N GLU A 457 -56.71 53.08 6.34
CA GLU A 457 -57.08 52.07 5.33
C GLU A 457 -55.84 51.43 4.69
N ASP A 458 -54.83 52.22 4.33
CA ASP A 458 -53.57 51.72 3.76
C ASP A 458 -52.77 50.88 4.77
N TYR A 459 -52.77 51.27 6.05
CA TYR A 459 -52.16 50.47 7.10
C TYR A 459 -52.83 49.10 7.22
N THR A 460 -54.16 49.04 7.26
CA THR A 460 -54.89 47.77 7.35
C THR A 460 -54.67 46.87 6.13
N LYS A 461 -54.52 47.44 4.93
CA LYS A 461 -54.17 46.66 3.72
C LYS A 461 -52.79 46.03 3.85
N LYS A 462 -51.77 46.81 4.25
CA LYS A 462 -50.41 46.30 4.44
C LYS A 462 -50.32 45.24 5.54
N GLU A 463 -51.06 45.42 6.63
CA GLU A 463 -51.15 44.44 7.71
C GLU A 463 -51.75 43.12 7.22
N ASN A 464 -52.82 43.18 6.41
CA ASN A 464 -53.42 41.99 5.80
C ASN A 464 -52.48 41.29 4.81
N GLU A 465 -51.77 42.04 3.96
CA GLU A 465 -50.77 41.49 3.04
C GLU A 465 -49.61 40.81 3.79
N PHE A 466 -49.13 41.43 4.87
CA PHE A 466 -48.10 40.85 5.72
C PHE A 466 -48.58 39.52 6.36
N ASN A 467 -49.80 39.50 6.91
CA ASN A 467 -50.37 38.30 7.51
C ASN A 467 -50.56 37.18 6.49
N GLN A 468 -50.97 37.49 5.26
CA GLN A 468 -51.07 36.50 4.17
C GLN A 468 -49.71 35.94 3.78
N ASN A 469 -48.69 36.78 3.66
CA ASN A 469 -47.33 36.33 3.35
C ASN A 469 -46.74 35.48 4.48
N TYR A 470 -46.99 35.86 5.74
CA TYR A 470 -46.58 35.08 6.91
C TYR A 470 -47.22 33.69 6.93
N GLN A 471 -48.51 33.58 6.58
CA GLN A 471 -49.19 32.28 6.45
C GLN A 471 -48.60 31.42 5.31
N LYS A 472 -48.34 32.01 4.14
CA LYS A 472 -47.69 31.29 3.02
C LYS A 472 -46.33 30.75 3.42
N PHE A 473 -45.51 31.57 4.07
CA PHE A 473 -44.18 31.18 4.55
C PHE A 473 -44.25 30.04 5.58
N ASN A 474 -45.20 30.09 6.52
CA ASN A 474 -45.38 29.00 7.49
C ASN A 474 -45.82 27.69 6.83
N ASN A 475 -46.68 27.75 5.81
CA ASN A 475 -47.08 26.57 5.05
C ASN A 475 -45.90 25.95 4.30
N GLU A 476 -45.02 26.77 3.72
CA GLU A 476 -43.80 26.32 3.05
C GLU A 476 -42.83 25.67 4.04
N ILE A 477 -42.64 26.26 5.23
CA ILE A 477 -41.86 25.64 6.32
C ILE A 477 -42.45 24.27 6.70
N MET A 478 -43.78 24.14 6.78
CA MET A 478 -44.42 22.88 7.12
C MET A 478 -44.17 21.80 6.07
N GLN A 479 -44.26 22.15 4.78
CA GLN A 479 -43.95 21.24 3.67
C GLN A 479 -42.47 20.82 3.68
N LEU A 480 -41.55 21.76 3.93
CA LEU A 480 -40.13 21.46 4.05
C LEU A 480 -39.81 20.54 5.24
N ARG A 481 -40.52 20.68 6.37
CA ARG A 481 -40.39 19.75 7.50
C ARG A 481 -40.86 18.35 7.13
N GLN A 482 -42.03 18.22 6.50
CA GLN A 482 -42.56 16.92 6.08
C GLN A 482 -41.61 16.21 5.10
N THR A 483 -41.12 16.91 4.09
CA THR A 483 -40.15 16.35 3.14
C THR A 483 -38.83 15.96 3.81
N ASN A 484 -38.37 16.73 4.80
CA ASN A 484 -37.18 16.37 5.57
C ASN A 484 -37.38 15.11 6.42
N ASP A 485 -38.56 14.93 7.02
CA ASP A 485 -38.90 13.72 7.78
C ASP A 485 -38.96 12.48 6.86
N GLU A 486 -39.53 12.61 5.66
CA GLU A 486 -39.53 11.54 4.64
C GLU A 486 -38.11 11.18 4.17
N LEU A 487 -37.27 12.18 3.93
CA LEU A 487 -35.86 11.97 3.58
C LEU A 487 -35.08 11.30 4.72
N GLN A 488 -35.34 11.69 5.97
CA GLN A 488 -34.73 11.08 7.13
C GLN A 488 -35.14 9.60 7.28
N GLY A 489 -36.40 9.26 7.02
CA GLY A 489 -36.88 7.88 6.95
C GLY A 489 -36.17 7.08 5.85
N ARG A 490 -36.01 7.64 4.65
CA ARG A 490 -35.25 7.01 3.56
C ARG A 490 -33.78 6.79 3.91
N ILE A 491 -33.14 7.77 4.55
CA ILE A 491 -31.74 7.63 5.02
C ILE A 491 -31.63 6.47 6.02
N GLN A 492 -32.61 6.31 6.90
CA GLN A 492 -32.60 5.22 7.88
C GLN A 492 -32.71 3.84 7.21
N VAL A 493 -33.59 3.68 6.21
CA VAL A 493 -33.71 2.45 5.42
C VAL A 493 -32.41 2.14 4.64
N LEU A 494 -31.84 3.15 3.97
CA LEU A 494 -30.56 2.97 3.25
C LEU A 494 -29.41 2.63 4.22
N THR A 495 -29.47 3.12 5.45
CA THR A 495 -28.48 2.80 6.49
C THR A 495 -28.61 1.35 6.94
N THR A 496 -29.83 0.83 7.10
CA THR A 496 -30.05 -0.59 7.42
C THR A 496 -29.60 -1.50 6.27
N GLU A 497 -29.96 -1.18 5.02
CA GLU A 497 -29.50 -1.94 3.85
C GLU A 497 -27.97 -1.95 3.74
N ARG A 498 -27.32 -0.80 3.96
CA ARG A 498 -25.86 -0.70 3.98
C ARG A 498 -25.24 -1.62 5.03
N ASN A 499 -25.81 -1.69 6.23
CA ASN A 499 -25.32 -2.54 7.30
C ASN A 499 -25.48 -4.03 6.94
N ASP A 500 -26.59 -4.40 6.31
CA ASP A 500 -26.82 -5.77 5.84
C ASP A 500 -25.80 -6.16 4.76
N TYR A 501 -25.57 -5.29 3.76
CA TYR A 501 -24.51 -5.51 2.76
C TYR A 501 -23.11 -5.62 3.38
N GLN A 502 -22.83 -4.82 4.41
CA GLN A 502 -21.56 -4.87 5.12
C GLN A 502 -21.39 -6.19 5.88
N SER A 503 -22.47 -6.71 6.50
CA SER A 503 -22.45 -8.02 7.16
C SER A 503 -22.17 -9.15 6.17
N ILE A 504 -22.86 -9.16 5.02
CA ILE A 504 -22.64 -10.15 3.94
C ILE A 504 -21.21 -10.09 3.45
N THR A 505 -20.66 -8.88 3.25
CA THR A 505 -19.29 -8.68 2.78
C THR A 505 -18.26 -9.28 3.76
N ILE A 506 -18.47 -9.11 5.06
CA ILE A 506 -17.60 -9.69 6.09
C ILE A 506 -17.65 -11.22 6.00
N THR A 507 -18.84 -11.82 5.96
CA THR A 507 -18.99 -13.28 5.87
C THR A 507 -18.39 -13.84 4.58
N THR A 508 -18.53 -13.14 3.45
CA THR A 508 -17.91 -13.58 2.19
C THR A 508 -16.39 -13.50 2.25
N ASN A 509 -15.81 -12.49 2.90
CA ASN A 509 -14.36 -12.37 3.07
C ASN A 509 -13.80 -13.46 3.99
N GLU A 510 -14.54 -13.88 5.01
CA GLU A 510 -14.17 -15.02 5.85
C GLU A 510 -14.14 -16.32 5.04
N ARG A 511 -15.17 -16.57 4.22
CA ARG A 511 -15.20 -17.75 3.33
C ARG A 511 -14.08 -17.73 2.28
N ILE A 512 -13.74 -16.56 1.74
CA ILE A 512 -12.60 -16.42 0.81
C ILE A 512 -11.29 -16.82 1.50
N LYS A 513 -11.06 -16.39 2.75
CA LYS A 513 -9.88 -16.79 3.52
C LYS A 513 -9.81 -18.29 3.78
N GLU A 514 -10.95 -18.92 4.09
CA GLU A 514 -11.02 -20.38 4.25
C GLU A 514 -10.66 -21.11 2.96
N ILE A 515 -11.16 -20.64 1.81
CA ILE A 515 -10.84 -21.20 0.49
C ILE A 515 -9.35 -20.99 0.16
N GLU A 516 -8.78 -19.82 0.45
CA GLU A 516 -7.35 -19.55 0.25
C GLU A 516 -6.46 -20.48 1.09
N HIS A 517 -6.83 -20.71 2.35
CA HIS A 517 -6.11 -21.64 3.22
C HIS A 517 -6.21 -23.09 2.71
N ALA A 518 -7.40 -23.53 2.27
CA ALA A 518 -7.59 -24.84 1.68
C ALA A 518 -6.78 -25.00 0.38
N LYS A 519 -6.73 -23.96 -0.46
CA LYS A 519 -5.93 -23.93 -1.68
C LYS A 519 -4.43 -24.09 -1.39
N GLN A 520 -3.89 -23.37 -0.41
CA GLN A 520 -2.49 -23.49 -0.02
C GLN A 520 -2.14 -24.90 0.46
N SER A 521 -3.01 -25.52 1.27
CA SER A 521 -2.85 -26.91 1.71
C SER A 521 -2.81 -27.90 0.54
N PHE A 522 -3.70 -27.74 -0.45
CA PHE A 522 -3.67 -28.57 -1.65
C PHE A 522 -2.44 -28.33 -2.53
N GLU A 523 -1.94 -27.10 -2.63
CA GLU A 523 -0.70 -26.80 -3.36
C GLU A 523 0.53 -27.44 -2.69
N GLU A 524 0.58 -27.50 -1.35
CA GLU A 524 1.63 -28.23 -0.61
C GLU A 524 1.55 -29.74 -0.87
N GLN A 525 0.36 -30.33 -0.81
CA GLN A 525 0.15 -31.75 -1.14
C GLN A 525 0.56 -32.08 -2.59
N LEU A 526 0.26 -31.20 -3.54
CA LEU A 526 0.68 -31.37 -4.94
C LEU A 526 2.20 -31.35 -5.09
N LYS A 527 2.89 -30.44 -4.41
CA LYS A 527 4.37 -30.42 -4.40
C LYS A 527 4.97 -31.69 -3.79
N GLU A 528 4.38 -32.20 -2.72
CA GLU A 528 4.82 -33.45 -2.10
C GLU A 528 4.66 -34.64 -3.06
N LEU A 529 3.50 -34.75 -3.73
CA LEU A 529 3.26 -35.75 -4.78
C LEU A 529 4.24 -35.63 -5.96
N GLU A 530 4.60 -34.41 -6.37
CA GLU A 530 5.59 -34.17 -7.43
C GLU A 530 7.00 -34.63 -7.03
N ASN A 531 7.38 -34.40 -5.77
CA ASN A 531 8.63 -34.89 -5.21
C ASN A 531 8.64 -36.42 -5.15
N ASP A 532 7.57 -37.05 -4.67
CA ASP A 532 7.45 -38.50 -4.61
C ASP A 532 7.48 -39.14 -6.00
N LYS A 533 6.79 -38.54 -6.99
CA LYS A 533 6.86 -38.96 -8.39
C LYS A 533 8.30 -38.91 -8.92
N SER A 534 9.05 -37.86 -8.57
CA SER A 534 10.45 -37.71 -8.99
C SER A 534 11.35 -38.76 -8.33
N ARG A 535 11.14 -39.06 -7.03
CA ARG A 535 11.86 -40.12 -6.32
C ARG A 535 11.57 -41.49 -6.93
N LEU A 536 10.29 -41.81 -7.17
CA LEU A 536 9.90 -43.08 -7.81
C LEU A 536 10.49 -43.21 -9.23
N HIS A 537 10.59 -42.11 -9.99
CA HIS A 537 11.24 -42.15 -11.29
C HIS A 537 12.75 -42.44 -11.18
N SER A 538 13.43 -41.84 -10.19
CA SER A 538 14.84 -42.14 -9.91
C SER A 538 15.03 -43.60 -9.51
N ASP A 539 14.20 -44.11 -8.59
CA ASP A 539 14.25 -45.50 -8.15
C ASP A 539 14.01 -46.45 -9.32
N LYS A 540 12.99 -46.19 -10.15
CA LYS A 540 12.72 -46.95 -11.37
C LYS A 540 13.94 -46.99 -12.30
N PHE A 541 14.61 -45.85 -12.54
CA PHE A 541 15.81 -45.80 -13.36
C PHE A 541 16.96 -46.64 -12.78
N THR A 542 17.15 -46.60 -11.46
CA THR A 542 18.17 -47.44 -10.80
C THR A 542 17.85 -48.93 -10.89
N PHE A 543 16.58 -49.32 -10.75
CA PHE A 543 16.15 -50.71 -10.91
C PHE A 543 16.29 -51.20 -12.35
N GLU A 544 15.94 -50.38 -13.34
CA GLU A 544 16.14 -50.72 -14.76
C GLU A 544 17.63 -50.94 -15.09
N ASN A 545 18.53 -50.12 -14.54
CA ASN A 545 19.98 -50.31 -14.73
C ASN A 545 20.48 -51.60 -14.06
N LYS A 546 20.07 -51.86 -12.80
CA LYS A 546 20.40 -53.11 -12.11
C LYS A 546 19.87 -54.33 -12.86
N LEU A 547 18.66 -54.26 -13.41
CA LEU A 547 18.06 -55.32 -14.20
C LEU A 547 18.90 -55.60 -15.46
N LYS A 548 19.31 -54.55 -16.19
CA LYS A 548 20.18 -54.70 -17.37
C LYS A 548 21.53 -55.31 -17.01
N GLU A 549 22.10 -54.92 -15.88
CA GLU A 549 23.36 -55.47 -15.37
C GLU A 549 23.21 -56.96 -15.05
N THR A 550 22.18 -57.34 -14.27
CA THR A 550 21.91 -58.76 -13.96
C THR A 550 21.56 -59.58 -15.19
N GLU A 551 20.84 -59.01 -16.17
CA GLU A 551 20.58 -59.69 -17.45
C GLU A 551 21.84 -59.86 -18.30
N GLY A 552 22.80 -58.94 -18.19
CA GLY A 552 24.13 -59.04 -18.78
C GLY A 552 24.93 -60.16 -18.13
N GLU A 553 25.07 -60.13 -16.80
CA GLU A 553 25.75 -61.17 -16.02
C GLU A 553 25.16 -62.57 -16.28
N ARG A 554 23.82 -62.67 -16.37
CA ARG A 554 23.14 -63.95 -16.70
C ARG A 554 23.50 -64.43 -18.11
N ARG A 555 23.67 -63.51 -19.07
CA ARG A 555 24.06 -63.84 -20.45
C ARG A 555 25.50 -64.34 -20.49
N ASP A 556 26.41 -63.62 -19.84
CA ASP A 556 27.82 -63.99 -19.76
C ASP A 556 28.01 -65.36 -19.09
N LEU A 557 27.28 -65.63 -18.00
CA LEU A 557 27.26 -66.94 -17.35
C LEU A 557 26.69 -68.04 -18.25
N PHE A 558 25.67 -67.74 -19.05
CA PHE A 558 25.09 -68.70 -19.98
C PHE A 558 26.09 -69.04 -21.11
N ASP A 559 26.77 -68.04 -21.65
CA ASP A 559 27.82 -68.24 -22.67
C ASP A 559 29.01 -69.02 -22.10
N GLN A 560 29.44 -68.74 -20.87
CA GLN A 560 30.46 -69.54 -20.17
C GLN A 560 30.02 -70.99 -19.96
N ASN A 561 28.79 -71.23 -19.53
CA ASN A 561 28.27 -72.59 -19.36
C ASN A 561 28.23 -73.34 -20.70
N ARG A 562 27.82 -72.66 -21.77
CA ARG A 562 27.80 -73.25 -23.11
C ARG A 562 29.21 -73.59 -23.61
N GLU A 563 30.19 -72.70 -23.39
CA GLU A 563 31.59 -72.97 -23.70
C GLU A 563 32.14 -74.14 -22.87
N GLN A 564 31.75 -74.25 -21.60
CA GLN A 564 32.09 -75.41 -20.77
C GLN A 564 31.42 -76.70 -21.27
N GLU A 565 30.18 -76.65 -21.73
CA GLU A 565 29.49 -77.80 -22.35
C GLU A 565 30.16 -78.24 -23.66
N GLU A 566 30.52 -77.30 -24.53
CA GLU A 566 31.27 -77.59 -25.77
C GLU A 566 32.63 -78.23 -25.45
N ASN A 567 33.39 -77.68 -24.50
CA ASN A 567 34.65 -78.27 -24.03
C ASN A 567 34.46 -79.68 -23.42
N LEU A 568 33.36 -79.91 -22.70
CA LEU A 568 33.06 -81.23 -22.12
C LEU A 568 32.74 -82.26 -23.22
N ILE A 569 32.02 -81.86 -24.26
CA ILE A 569 31.74 -82.71 -25.42
C ILE A 569 33.05 -83.10 -26.12
N ASP A 570 33.95 -82.14 -26.35
CA ASP A 570 35.27 -82.41 -26.95
C ASP A 570 36.10 -83.38 -26.10
N LEU A 571 36.09 -83.20 -24.77
CA LEU A 571 36.80 -84.09 -23.85
C LEU A 571 36.19 -85.49 -23.79
N ILE A 572 34.86 -85.61 -23.88
CA ILE A 572 34.17 -86.90 -24.00
C ILE A 572 34.59 -87.58 -25.31
N HIS A 573 34.63 -86.85 -26.42
CA HIS A 573 35.06 -87.39 -27.70
C HIS A 573 36.53 -87.86 -27.65
N GLU A 574 37.43 -87.07 -27.06
CA GLU A 574 38.83 -87.46 -26.85
C GLU A 574 38.93 -88.72 -25.99
N LYS A 575 38.14 -88.81 -24.93
CA LYS A 575 38.05 -90.00 -24.07
C LYS A 575 37.59 -91.23 -24.85
N GLU A 576 36.52 -91.13 -25.67
CA GLU A 576 36.02 -92.23 -26.50
C GLU A 576 37.09 -92.72 -27.50
N VAL A 577 37.82 -91.79 -28.13
CA VAL A 577 38.94 -92.12 -29.04
C VAL A 577 40.06 -92.86 -28.30
N LEU A 578 40.39 -92.44 -27.08
CA LEU A 578 41.38 -93.13 -26.25
C LEU A 578 40.90 -94.51 -25.80
N GLU A 579 39.63 -94.65 -25.38
CA GLU A 579 39.04 -95.94 -25.03
C GLU A 579 39.08 -96.91 -26.23
N GLN A 580 38.78 -96.44 -27.45
CA GLN A 580 38.91 -97.27 -28.65
C GLN A 580 40.36 -97.71 -28.90
N LYS A 581 41.34 -96.82 -28.75
CA LYS A 581 42.76 -97.19 -28.86
C LYS A 581 43.18 -98.23 -27.82
N VAL A 582 42.64 -98.14 -26.60
CA VAL A 582 42.89 -99.14 -25.55
C VAL A 582 42.30 -100.49 -25.97
N ILE A 583 41.07 -100.52 -26.48
CA ILE A 583 40.44 -101.76 -27.00
C ILE A 583 41.28 -102.38 -28.12
N ASP A 584 41.70 -101.58 -29.10
CA ASP A 584 42.54 -102.06 -30.22
C ASP A 584 43.88 -102.62 -29.71
N SER A 585 44.47 -101.98 -28.70
CA SER A 585 45.71 -102.45 -28.07
C SER A 585 45.50 -103.77 -27.29
N GLU A 586 44.38 -103.92 -26.58
CA GLU A 586 44.03 -105.16 -25.91
C GLU A 586 43.82 -106.31 -26.90
N GLU A 587 43.16 -106.04 -28.03
CA GLU A 587 42.96 -107.03 -29.09
C GLU A 587 44.29 -107.50 -29.67
N THR A 588 45.20 -106.55 -29.91
CA THR A 588 46.58 -106.84 -30.32
C THR A 588 47.28 -107.73 -29.29
N ILE A 589 47.19 -107.41 -28.00
CA ILE A 589 47.76 -108.23 -26.92
C ILE A 589 47.14 -109.65 -26.91
N ARG A 590 45.83 -109.78 -27.13
CA ARG A 590 45.16 -111.10 -27.22
C ARG A 590 45.63 -111.91 -28.43
N GLU A 591 45.91 -111.27 -29.56
CA GLU A 591 46.50 -111.95 -30.73
C GLU A 591 47.90 -112.47 -30.43
N TRP A 592 48.75 -111.66 -29.78
CA TRP A 592 50.06 -112.10 -29.34
C TRP A 592 49.96 -113.25 -28.34
N ALA A 593 49.04 -113.18 -27.37
CA ALA A 593 48.79 -114.27 -26.43
C ALA A 593 48.38 -115.57 -27.16
N ARG A 594 47.50 -115.51 -28.17
CA ARG A 594 47.14 -116.66 -29.01
C ARG A 594 48.34 -117.26 -29.73
N LYS A 595 49.21 -116.42 -30.31
CA LYS A 595 50.46 -116.89 -30.95
C LYS A 595 51.41 -117.56 -29.95
N PHE A 596 51.54 -117.01 -28.74
CA PHE A 596 52.34 -117.62 -27.68
C PHE A 596 51.81 -119.00 -27.25
N ILE A 597 50.49 -119.16 -27.13
CA ILE A 597 49.87 -120.46 -26.85
C ILE A 597 50.16 -121.48 -27.96
N ASP A 598 49.99 -121.10 -29.23
CA ASP A 598 50.30 -121.98 -30.38
C ASP A 598 51.77 -122.42 -30.42
N ILE A 599 52.69 -121.50 -30.08
CA ILE A 599 54.12 -121.84 -29.93
C ILE A 599 54.34 -122.82 -28.78
N ALA A 600 53.71 -122.60 -27.63
CA ALA A 600 53.83 -123.49 -26.48
C ALA A 600 53.28 -124.90 -26.76
N ASP A 601 52.17 -125.01 -27.48
CA ASP A 601 51.59 -126.30 -27.89
C ASP A 601 52.47 -127.03 -28.91
N LYS A 602 53.05 -126.31 -29.88
CA LYS A 602 54.08 -126.87 -30.78
C LYS A 602 55.30 -127.38 -30.02
N GLN A 603 55.72 -126.68 -28.97
CA GLN A 603 56.86 -127.09 -28.14
C GLN A 603 56.55 -128.36 -27.33
N LYS A 604 55.34 -128.47 -26.75
CA LYS A 604 54.87 -129.72 -26.11
C LYS A 604 54.82 -130.90 -27.08
N LEU A 605 54.37 -130.69 -28.32
CA LEU A 605 54.31 -131.74 -29.34
C LEU A 605 55.71 -132.24 -29.72
N ILE A 606 56.69 -131.34 -29.83
CA ILE A 606 58.10 -131.70 -30.07
C ILE A 606 58.64 -132.53 -28.89
N GLN A 607 58.32 -132.15 -27.65
CA GLN A 607 58.79 -132.83 -26.45
C GLN A 607 58.21 -134.25 -26.33
N ALA A 608 56.91 -134.42 -26.63
CA ALA A 608 56.25 -135.73 -26.68
C ALA A 608 56.83 -136.64 -27.78
N ASN A 609 57.19 -136.09 -28.94
CA ASN A 609 57.86 -136.85 -29.99
C ASN A 609 59.28 -137.29 -29.58
N HIS A 610 60.00 -136.46 -28.83
CA HIS A 610 61.33 -136.79 -28.32
C HIS A 610 61.28 -137.95 -27.31
N GLU A 611 60.31 -137.92 -26.37
CA GLU A 611 60.10 -139.02 -25.41
C GLU A 611 59.70 -140.34 -26.10
N ASN A 612 58.84 -140.28 -27.12
CA ASN A 612 58.48 -141.47 -27.89
C ASN A 612 59.66 -142.08 -28.65
N LEU A 613 60.54 -141.24 -29.22
CA LEU A 613 61.74 -141.72 -29.91
C LEU A 613 62.72 -142.38 -28.92
N LEU A 614 62.91 -141.77 -27.76
CA LEU A 614 63.79 -142.29 -26.70
C LEU A 614 63.31 -143.66 -26.18
N ASN A 615 62.01 -143.82 -25.97
CA ASN A 615 61.41 -145.08 -25.53
C ASN A 615 61.54 -146.20 -26.59
N ASN A 616 61.46 -145.87 -27.88
CA ASN A 616 61.68 -146.84 -28.96
C ASN A 616 63.13 -147.32 -29.02
N VAL A 617 64.11 -146.42 -28.85
CA VAL A 617 65.54 -146.78 -28.82
C VAL A 617 65.88 -147.65 -27.60
N LYS A 618 65.35 -147.33 -26.41
CA LYS A 618 65.50 -148.17 -25.21
C LYS A 618 64.94 -149.59 -25.42
N ARG A 619 63.80 -149.74 -26.10
CA ARG A 619 63.22 -151.06 -26.44
C ARG A 619 64.12 -151.88 -27.38
N GLN A 620 64.69 -151.27 -28.41
CA GLN A 620 65.61 -151.97 -29.33
C GLN A 620 66.87 -152.47 -28.63
N TYR A 621 67.44 -151.68 -27.71
CA TYR A 621 68.64 -152.06 -26.98
C TYR A 621 68.40 -153.27 -26.05
N LYS A 622 67.22 -153.33 -25.40
CA LYS A 622 66.82 -154.42 -24.51
C LYS A 622 66.65 -155.76 -25.25
N TYR A 623 66.12 -155.75 -26.47
CA TYR A 623 65.99 -156.95 -27.31
C TYR A 623 67.35 -157.49 -27.82
N SER A 624 68.30 -156.60 -28.10
CA SER A 624 69.67 -156.98 -28.52
C SER A 624 70.42 -157.75 -27.41
N ILE A 625 70.37 -157.25 -26.17
CA ILE A 625 71.03 -157.87 -25.02
C ILE A 625 70.42 -159.24 -24.70
N LEU A 626 69.08 -159.36 -24.75
CA LEU A 626 68.40 -160.62 -24.47
C LEU A 626 68.78 -161.72 -25.47
N THR A 627 68.94 -161.36 -26.75
CA THR A 627 69.35 -162.29 -27.81
C THR A 627 70.80 -162.76 -27.62
N TYR A 628 71.69 -161.86 -27.17
CA TYR A 628 73.08 -162.21 -26.87
C TYR A 628 73.21 -163.17 -25.67
N CYS A 629 72.43 -162.96 -24.60
CA CYS A 629 72.43 -163.83 -23.42
C CYS A 629 71.86 -165.23 -23.72
N ILE A 630 70.81 -165.35 -24.55
CA ILE A 630 70.22 -166.64 -24.94
C ILE A 630 71.20 -167.50 -25.75
N ASN A 631 72.01 -166.88 -26.61
CA ASN A 631 73.02 -167.59 -27.40
C ASN A 631 74.21 -168.07 -26.54
N GLN A 632 74.62 -167.32 -25.52
CA GLN A 632 75.67 -167.73 -24.59
C GLN A 632 75.23 -168.87 -23.66
N MET A 633 73.95 -168.93 -23.28
CA MET A 633 73.41 -170.02 -22.46
C MET A 633 73.30 -171.34 -23.24
N HIS A 634 72.96 -171.32 -24.53
CA HIS A 634 72.94 -172.52 -25.37
C HIS A 634 74.34 -173.14 -25.53
N ASP A 635 75.37 -172.32 -25.78
CA ASP A 635 76.76 -172.79 -25.98
C ASP A 635 77.39 -173.37 -24.67
N GLY A 636 76.84 -173.02 -23.50
CA GLY A 636 77.20 -173.60 -22.20
C GLY A 636 76.54 -174.96 -21.89
N ILE A 637 75.32 -175.18 -22.40
CA ILE A 637 74.57 -176.43 -22.16
C ILE A 637 75.11 -177.57 -23.04
N ASP A 638 75.57 -177.29 -24.26
CA ASP A 638 76.13 -178.34 -25.14
C ASP A 638 77.50 -178.85 -24.65
N ARG A 639 78.28 -178.05 -23.91
CA ARG A 639 79.63 -178.43 -23.44
C ARG A 639 79.68 -179.18 -22.10
N THR A 640 78.51 -179.44 -21.50
CA THR A 640 78.40 -180.06 -20.17
C THR A 640 77.80 -181.47 -20.16
N LYS A 641 77.50 -182.07 -21.32
CA LYS A 641 77.00 -183.46 -21.38
C LYS A 641 78.00 -184.54 -21.85
N ASP A 642 79.25 -184.18 -22.16
CA ASP A 642 80.34 -185.14 -22.43
C ASP A 642 81.16 -185.54 -21.16
N ILE A 643 80.51 -185.60 -20.00
CA ILE A 643 81.06 -186.09 -18.71
C ILE A 643 79.93 -186.95 -18.11
N GLU A 644 79.88 -188.28 -18.12
CA GLU A 644 80.90 -189.32 -18.00
C GLU A 644 80.37 -190.67 -18.51
N LEU A 645 81.09 -191.27 -19.45
CA LEU A 645 81.30 -192.71 -19.57
C LEU A 645 82.82 -192.85 -19.81
N LEU A 646 83.56 -193.51 -18.91
CA LEU A 646 85.00 -193.96 -18.93
C LEU A 646 85.93 -193.26 -17.90
N ASN A 647 86.82 -193.90 -17.11
CA ASN A 647 86.87 -195.19 -16.38
C ASN A 647 88.08 -195.10 -15.37
N CYS A 648 87.83 -195.23 -14.07
CA CYS A 648 88.70 -195.45 -12.88
C CYS A 648 90.14 -194.82 -12.73
N LYS A 649 90.25 -193.89 -11.74
CA LYS A 649 91.42 -193.36 -10.95
C LYS A 649 92.30 -192.20 -11.53
N SER A 650 92.29 -191.03 -10.83
CA SER A 650 93.19 -189.83 -10.85
C SER A 650 93.02 -188.81 -12.01
N SER A 651 93.27 -187.47 -11.94
CA SER A 651 93.99 -186.54 -11.03
C SER A 651 93.35 -185.12 -11.04
N ALA A 652 93.51 -184.33 -9.96
CA ALA A 652 92.79 -183.09 -9.63
C ALA A 652 92.98 -181.87 -10.57
N ASP A 653 94.00 -181.86 -11.44
CA ASP A 653 94.31 -180.69 -12.28
C ASP A 653 93.35 -180.49 -13.47
N TYR A 654 92.66 -181.56 -13.91
CA TYR A 654 91.68 -181.47 -15.00
C TYR A 654 90.38 -180.77 -14.58
N LEU A 655 89.90 -181.07 -13.35
CA LEU A 655 88.71 -180.41 -12.78
C LEU A 655 88.94 -178.92 -12.53
N ARG A 656 90.17 -178.52 -12.13
CA ARG A 656 90.52 -177.12 -11.87
C ARG A 656 90.42 -176.24 -13.11
N THR A 657 90.84 -176.77 -14.26
CA THR A 657 90.83 -176.03 -15.54
C THR A 657 89.41 -175.78 -16.06
N LYS A 658 88.51 -176.77 -15.93
CA LYS A 658 87.09 -176.63 -16.32
C LYS A 658 86.30 -175.71 -15.37
N LEU A 659 86.58 -175.77 -14.06
CA LEU A 659 85.99 -174.85 -13.09
C LEU A 659 86.43 -173.40 -13.34
N GLN A 660 87.71 -173.18 -13.66
CA GLN A 660 88.21 -171.83 -13.98
C GLN A 660 87.44 -171.21 -15.16
N ILE A 661 87.16 -171.98 -16.21
CA ILE A 661 86.42 -171.52 -17.39
C ILE A 661 84.97 -171.15 -17.01
N ALA A 662 84.28 -171.97 -16.22
CA ALA A 662 82.92 -171.69 -15.75
C ALA A 662 82.83 -170.42 -14.86
N VAL A 663 83.85 -170.18 -14.03
CA VAL A 663 83.94 -168.95 -13.20
C VAL A 663 84.18 -167.70 -14.05
N THR A 664 84.98 -167.78 -15.11
CA THR A 664 85.18 -166.62 -16.02
C THR A 664 83.91 -166.26 -16.79
N SER A 665 83.11 -167.24 -17.21
CA SER A 665 81.86 -167.00 -17.93
C SER A 665 80.78 -166.37 -17.05
N THR A 666 80.68 -166.81 -15.79
CA THR A 666 79.74 -166.22 -14.81
C THR A 666 80.13 -164.80 -14.42
N LYS A 667 81.43 -164.49 -14.30
CA LYS A 667 81.90 -163.11 -14.06
C LYS A 667 81.53 -162.15 -15.19
N LYS A 668 81.60 -162.57 -16.46
CA LYS A 668 81.19 -161.76 -17.61
C LYS A 668 79.69 -161.45 -17.63
N ILE A 669 78.85 -162.38 -17.19
CA ILE A 669 77.39 -162.17 -17.10
C ILE A 669 77.07 -161.18 -15.97
N GLN A 670 77.80 -161.24 -14.86
CA GLN A 670 77.61 -160.33 -13.73
C GLN A 670 78.03 -158.88 -14.06
N ASP A 671 79.13 -158.68 -14.78
CA ASP A 671 79.56 -157.34 -15.25
C ASP A 671 78.57 -156.72 -16.27
N LEU A 672 77.91 -157.53 -17.08
CA LEU A 672 76.87 -157.06 -18.02
C LEU A 672 75.56 -156.70 -17.30
N TRP A 673 75.22 -157.41 -16.23
CA TRP A 673 74.03 -157.12 -15.43
C TRP A 673 74.19 -155.84 -14.60
N THR A 674 75.37 -155.57 -14.03
CA THR A 674 75.65 -154.31 -13.32
C THR A 674 75.63 -153.09 -14.23
N LYS A 675 76.15 -153.20 -15.46
CA LYS A 675 76.08 -152.10 -16.45
C LYS A 675 74.67 -151.78 -16.92
N GLN A 676 73.72 -152.71 -16.81
CA GLN A 676 72.33 -152.47 -17.20
C GLN A 676 71.55 -151.68 -16.15
N ASN A 677 71.88 -151.82 -14.86
CA ASN A 677 71.25 -151.02 -13.80
C ASN A 677 71.74 -149.57 -13.78
N GLU A 678 72.94 -149.27 -14.29
CA GLU A 678 73.45 -147.89 -14.42
C GLU A 678 72.85 -147.11 -15.61
N LEU A 679 72.04 -147.74 -16.48
CA LEU A 679 71.40 -147.13 -17.65
C LEU A 679 69.87 -146.91 -17.48
N ASP A 680 69.30 -147.41 -16.39
CA ASP A 680 67.87 -147.25 -16.03
C ASP A 680 67.63 -146.16 -14.95
N GLU A 681 68.70 -145.57 -14.38
CA GLU A 681 68.71 -144.20 -13.81
C GLU A 681 69.04 -143.17 -14.91
#